data_AF-A0A923W9H8-F1
#
_entry.id   AF-A0A923W9H8-F1
#
_cell.length_a   1.000
_cell.length_b   1.000
_cell.length_c   1.000
_cell.angle_alpha   90.00
_cell.angle_beta   90.00
_cell.angle_gamma   90.00
#
_symmetry.space_group_name_H-M   'P 1'
#
loop_
_entity.id
_entity.type
_entity.pdbx_description
1 polymer ?
#
loop_
_entity_poly.entity_id
_entity_poly.type
_entity_poly.pdbx_seq_one_letter_code
_entity_poly.pdbx_strand_id
1 'polypeptide(L)'
;RGTSYGATVDFVDNDNNWTATEHNNAAFDNAAFDAHMGAQATQDYWTSFHGRDSYDNRGTALTSYVHYGSRYENAFWNGSVMTYGDGDTFFQPLTSIDVCGHEIGHAICETTAALIYQGEAGAMNEGFSDIWGACVEHHFDPAKQIWLIGEDITITMPFLRSMSNPNGGGQPDTYFGLRWYSGPNDFGGVHTNSGVLNYWFYLLSVGGSGTNDLGVAYNVPAITIEKAGRIAYRAESVYLTSTSVYTDGRQATLQAAVDLYGLGSAEVTAVAQAWRAVGLNGGAPTLTAMTPTSGPAGTLVTLTGANLGTVYQVTFNGTPATVATVTSAGTITVMVPPGATTGRVVVTTTQGTATSAGVFTVTGTGAAPTVLSFSPTGGAPQGATVTITGTNLTGATAVTFNGTTAVFSVVSATVLTATVPATATSGSLAVTTPGGGATAPGIFRVLPTLTALAPASGPVGTTVTLTGTSLTGALDVKFNGTYAPFTVTSATSITATVPPGATTGNVTVRTPDGSARSAFTVTSSINLASFAPQSGPVLTTRVDILGDGFTGATVVTFNGTPATYTVASDNEIWATVPAGATTGPIRVTSPLGTSTSALPFVVLTPGAPAITDFSPPAGVVGQSININGTNLERATAVSFNGTPGVVTASTSTRVTATVPTGATTGRVTVITPAGTATSLIDFLVVQSLANDFCSAPNLPVLTCGAVISGTTYGATSAGDPATGCNLTVSSGGVFYRFTGTGDRVSFSTCARRSSGFDTQLHVFSGACGSLTCAGGSDDVCGVASEVTLTTLAGTDYLIFVSGKNLNQGDFRLSATCPEAPTITSFSPTTGAPGTLVTISGTNLTISTAPRFNNRVASSYTILSATQVLARVPFNATTGPITVVANGLTVASAESFVVVRPTLTSFTPTSGPVGTVVTITGTNLAEVTAVTFSGLAATSFQVNATGTELTATVPPGAGADQIKVFMGAGSILASDSFCTEYAATAADSARCGDGPVQLSASGAPATGPAANRYAWYTTATGGTPIAGATGATYITPSLTATTTYYVAVSPAVGCAGPSVPVTATIRPLAPAPVITQSALPSGIVLLVSSAATGNQWYFNGTAIVGAIALTYAVTTAAQSGSYTVQSIVGGCASALSTPVAILVTGTAAELAVATWLLWPNPAQQTVQLSGAPARTELEMFDATGRLVRAAQTDAAGAVQLNLAGLPRGLYVVRIGRQLKRLVVE
;
A
#
# COMPACT_ATOMS: atom_id res chain seq x y z
N ARG A 1 -26.24 28.96 6.99
CA ARG A 1 -27.54 29.51 7.47
C ARG A 1 -28.23 30.31 6.37
N GLY A 2 -29.48 29.98 6.02
CA GLY A 2 -30.30 30.87 5.19
C GLY A 2 -31.43 30.16 4.45
N THR A 3 -32.50 30.90 4.14
CA THR A 3 -33.74 30.37 3.53
C THR A 3 -33.59 29.98 2.05
N SER A 4 -32.46 30.31 1.42
CA SER A 4 -32.08 29.88 0.07
C SER A 4 -30.56 29.91 -0.10
N TYR A 5 -29.99 29.04 -0.94
CA TYR A 5 -28.53 28.92 -1.09
C TYR A 5 -27.81 30.24 -1.42
N GLY A 6 -28.39 31.09 -2.28
CA GLY A 6 -27.78 32.36 -2.69
C GLY A 6 -27.71 33.43 -1.59
N ALA A 7 -28.47 33.27 -0.50
CA ALA A 7 -28.49 34.17 0.65
C ALA A 7 -27.86 33.54 1.90
N THR A 8 -27.20 32.39 1.75
CA THR A 8 -26.62 31.69 2.89
C THR A 8 -25.35 32.37 3.38
N VAL A 9 -25.18 32.38 4.69
CA VAL A 9 -23.95 32.80 5.37
C VAL A 9 -23.49 31.69 6.30
N ASP A 10 -22.18 31.65 6.57
CA ASP A 10 -21.61 30.72 7.54
C ASP A 10 -22.06 31.09 8.95
N PHE A 11 -22.19 30.08 9.81
CA PHE A 11 -22.26 30.31 11.25
C PHE A 11 -20.86 30.70 11.73
N VAL A 12 -20.75 31.86 12.34
CA VAL A 12 -19.50 32.39 12.90
C VAL A 12 -19.69 32.68 14.37
N ASP A 13 -18.69 32.30 15.16
CA ASP A 13 -18.62 32.58 16.58
C ASP A 13 -17.28 33.24 16.91
N ASN A 14 -17.29 34.23 17.80
CA ASN A 14 -16.16 35.14 17.96
C ASN A 14 -15.07 34.61 18.91
N ASP A 15 -15.40 33.66 19.79
CA ASP A 15 -14.49 33.13 20.81
C ASP A 15 -14.45 31.59 20.87
N ASN A 16 -15.21 30.94 19.97
CA ASN A 16 -15.44 29.50 19.89
C ASN A 16 -16.03 28.91 21.18
N ASN A 17 -16.77 29.72 21.95
CA ASN A 17 -17.43 29.31 23.18
C ASN A 17 -18.95 29.38 23.01
N TRP A 18 -19.52 28.37 22.36
CA TRP A 18 -20.94 28.26 22.05
C TRP A 18 -21.78 28.01 23.31
N THR A 19 -22.19 29.07 23.99
CA THR A 19 -23.09 28.99 25.16
C THR A 19 -24.53 28.73 24.74
N ALA A 20 -25.34 28.14 25.64
CA ALA A 20 -26.76 27.90 25.36
C ALA A 20 -27.53 29.17 24.95
N THR A 21 -27.11 30.36 25.38
CA THR A 21 -27.75 31.62 24.95
C THR A 21 -27.46 31.95 23.48
N GLU A 22 -26.31 31.53 22.94
CA GLU A 22 -25.93 31.78 21.55
C GLU A 22 -26.62 30.84 20.57
N HIS A 23 -26.75 29.55 20.88
CA HIS A 23 -27.37 28.57 19.97
C HIS A 23 -28.82 28.19 20.33
N ASN A 24 -29.16 28.05 21.61
CA ASN A 24 -30.53 27.74 22.07
C ASN A 24 -31.37 29.00 22.22
N ASN A 25 -31.54 29.67 21.09
CA ASN A 25 -32.21 30.95 20.97
C ASN A 25 -33.55 30.80 20.23
N ALA A 26 -34.28 31.92 20.06
CA ALA A 26 -35.60 31.92 19.41
C ALA A 26 -35.58 31.53 17.92
N ALA A 27 -34.43 31.56 17.26
CA ALA A 27 -34.24 31.08 15.90
C ALA A 27 -33.87 29.58 15.84
N PHE A 28 -33.69 28.93 17.00
CA PHE A 28 -33.29 27.52 17.12
C PHE A 28 -31.98 27.22 16.37
N ASP A 29 -30.97 28.07 16.55
CA ASP A 29 -29.64 27.88 15.93
C ASP A 29 -28.94 26.57 16.45
N ASN A 30 -29.51 25.85 17.43
CA ASN A 30 -29.18 24.46 17.77
C ASN A 30 -29.09 23.55 16.54
N ALA A 31 -29.97 23.76 15.55
CA ALA A 31 -29.98 22.99 14.32
C ALA A 31 -28.62 23.02 13.60
N ALA A 32 -27.89 24.14 13.68
CA ALA A 32 -26.56 24.27 13.10
C ALA A 32 -25.53 23.40 13.81
N PHE A 33 -25.57 23.38 15.14
CA PHE A 33 -24.70 22.52 15.95
C PHE A 33 -25.01 21.05 15.68
N ASP A 34 -26.29 20.68 15.70
CA ASP A 34 -26.75 19.32 15.46
C ASP A 34 -26.37 18.84 14.05
N ALA A 35 -26.57 19.66 13.01
CA ALA A 35 -26.16 19.31 11.65
C ALA A 35 -24.64 19.18 11.48
N HIS A 36 -23.85 20.01 12.17
CA HIS A 36 -22.39 19.92 12.14
C HIS A 36 -21.91 18.65 12.87
N MET A 37 -22.47 18.38 14.05
CA MET A 37 -22.21 17.16 14.82
C MET A 37 -22.65 15.91 14.07
N GLY A 38 -23.82 15.93 13.41
CA GLY A 38 -24.32 14.83 12.60
C GLY A 38 -23.44 14.53 11.39
N ALA A 39 -22.94 15.57 10.70
CA ALA A 39 -21.96 15.40 9.62
C ALA A 39 -20.63 14.80 10.16
N GLN A 40 -20.15 15.27 11.31
CA GLN A 40 -18.95 14.73 11.94
C GLN A 40 -19.13 13.27 12.38
N ALA A 41 -20.21 12.95 13.11
CA ALA A 41 -20.53 11.60 13.56
C ALA A 41 -20.60 10.61 12.38
N THR A 42 -21.18 11.06 11.28
CA THR A 42 -21.25 10.28 10.05
C THR A 42 -19.85 10.06 9.46
N GLN A 43 -19.05 11.11 9.31
CA GLN A 43 -17.67 10.99 8.84
C GLN A 43 -16.83 10.05 9.72
N ASP A 44 -16.96 10.15 11.03
CA ASP A 44 -16.24 9.33 12.00
C ASP A 44 -16.63 7.85 11.87
N TYR A 45 -17.92 7.55 11.73
CA TYR A 45 -18.40 6.20 11.44
C TYR A 45 -17.81 5.66 10.13
N TRP A 46 -17.92 6.38 9.02
CA TRP A 46 -17.42 5.92 7.72
C TRP A 46 -15.91 5.71 7.69
N THR A 47 -15.16 6.64 8.28
CA THR A 47 -13.70 6.57 8.33
C THR A 47 -13.23 5.44 9.23
N SER A 48 -13.78 5.34 10.45
CA SER A 48 -13.31 4.37 11.45
C SER A 48 -13.81 2.95 11.20
N PHE A 49 -15.02 2.81 10.68
CA PHE A 49 -15.69 1.51 10.57
C PHE A 49 -15.53 0.88 9.18
N HIS A 50 -15.56 1.69 8.12
CA HIS A 50 -15.48 1.21 6.73
C HIS A 50 -14.19 1.61 6.01
N GLY A 51 -13.38 2.51 6.59
CA GLY A 51 -12.19 3.05 5.94
C GLY A 51 -12.50 3.90 4.71
N ARG A 52 -13.72 4.48 4.65
CA ARG A 52 -14.17 5.36 3.56
C ARG A 52 -13.93 6.82 3.94
N ASP A 53 -13.27 7.57 3.07
CA ASP A 53 -12.99 9.00 3.31
C ASP A 53 -14.05 9.91 2.66
N SER A 54 -15.05 10.32 3.44
CA SER A 54 -16.24 11.06 3.00
C SER A 54 -17.16 10.28 2.07
N TYR A 55 -18.27 10.90 1.66
CA TYR A 55 -19.31 10.24 0.88
C TYR A 55 -18.79 9.72 -0.46
N ASP A 56 -17.78 10.33 -1.08
CA ASP A 56 -17.23 9.97 -2.40
C ASP A 56 -15.89 9.21 -2.36
N ASN A 57 -15.39 8.90 -1.15
CA ASN A 57 -14.06 8.31 -0.92
C ASN A 57 -12.88 9.17 -1.40
N ARG A 58 -13.02 10.49 -1.40
CA ARG A 58 -12.00 11.46 -1.85
C ARG A 58 -11.77 12.60 -0.85
N GLY A 59 -12.32 12.50 0.35
CA GLY A 59 -12.20 13.53 1.39
C GLY A 59 -12.94 14.81 1.05
N THR A 60 -13.99 14.74 0.23
CA THR A 60 -14.81 15.91 -0.11
C THR A 60 -15.49 16.45 1.14
N ALA A 61 -15.47 17.77 1.33
CA ALA A 61 -16.04 18.40 2.51
C ALA A 61 -17.56 18.21 2.58
N LEU A 62 -18.05 17.74 3.73
CA LEU A 62 -19.49 17.63 4.02
C LEU A 62 -20.04 19.03 4.34
N THR A 63 -20.92 19.54 3.48
CA THR A 63 -21.50 20.89 3.64
C THR A 63 -22.99 20.79 3.96
N SER A 64 -23.38 21.27 5.14
CA SER A 64 -24.76 21.23 5.65
C SER A 64 -25.38 22.62 5.67
N TYR A 65 -26.59 22.75 5.12
CA TYR A 65 -27.39 23.97 5.16
C TYR A 65 -28.60 23.80 6.06
N VAL A 66 -28.70 24.65 7.09
CA VAL A 66 -29.83 24.72 8.01
C VAL A 66 -30.59 26.04 7.87
N HIS A 67 -31.81 26.09 8.42
CA HIS A 67 -32.79 27.16 8.22
C HIS A 67 -33.21 27.32 6.76
N TYR A 68 -33.28 26.19 6.04
CA TYR A 68 -33.67 26.17 4.64
C TYR A 68 -35.17 26.39 4.47
N GLY A 69 -35.54 27.22 3.49
CA GLY A 69 -36.93 27.58 3.23
C GLY A 69 -37.56 28.35 4.40
N SER A 70 -38.89 28.26 4.50
CA SER A 70 -39.67 28.81 5.61
C SER A 70 -40.65 27.74 6.04
N ARG A 71 -40.57 27.28 7.30
CA ARG A 71 -41.42 26.19 7.80
C ARG A 71 -41.34 24.94 6.93
N TYR A 72 -40.13 24.62 6.47
CA TYR A 72 -39.90 23.52 5.54
C TYR A 72 -39.80 22.21 6.31
N GLU A 73 -40.75 21.31 6.07
CA GLU A 73 -40.89 20.02 6.77
C GLU A 73 -40.20 18.88 6.03
N ASN A 74 -38.95 19.11 5.61
CA ASN A 74 -38.13 18.04 5.04
C ASN A 74 -36.64 18.30 5.18
N ALA A 75 -35.86 17.23 5.08
CA ALA A 75 -34.42 17.23 4.86
C ALA A 75 -34.13 16.51 3.53
N PHE A 76 -33.02 16.83 2.88
CA PHE A 76 -32.61 16.14 1.66
C PHE A 76 -31.13 16.33 1.33
N TRP A 77 -30.54 15.30 0.71
CA TRP A 77 -29.37 15.41 -0.14
C TRP A 77 -29.75 15.84 -1.56
N ASN A 78 -29.03 16.81 -2.13
CA ASN A 78 -29.35 17.36 -3.45
C ASN A 78 -28.36 16.99 -4.58
N GLY A 79 -27.45 16.05 -4.34
CA GLY A 79 -26.34 15.72 -5.23
C GLY A 79 -25.02 16.41 -4.88
N SER A 80 -25.02 17.37 -3.96
CA SER A 80 -23.79 18.05 -3.53
C SER A 80 -23.75 18.41 -2.04
N VAL A 81 -24.89 18.71 -1.41
CA VAL A 81 -24.95 19.23 -0.03
C VAL A 81 -26.16 18.67 0.71
N MET A 82 -26.08 18.57 2.04
CA MET A 82 -27.23 18.23 2.88
C MET A 82 -28.00 19.50 3.23
N THR A 83 -29.33 19.43 3.21
CA THR A 83 -30.21 20.57 3.42
C THR A 83 -31.31 20.21 4.41
N TYR A 84 -31.47 21.03 5.45
CA TYR A 84 -32.37 20.79 6.57
C TYR A 84 -33.32 21.98 6.76
N GLY A 85 -34.62 21.69 6.73
CA GLY A 85 -35.64 22.66 7.11
C GLY A 85 -35.84 22.76 8.63
N ASP A 86 -36.50 23.82 9.06
CA ASP A 86 -36.79 24.07 10.48
C ASP A 86 -38.04 23.34 11.00
N GLY A 87 -38.78 22.68 10.12
CA GLY A 87 -40.08 22.10 10.46
C GLY A 87 -41.16 23.15 10.79
N ASP A 88 -42.34 22.70 11.19
CA ASP A 88 -43.48 23.54 11.59
C ASP A 88 -44.48 22.78 12.47
N THR A 89 -45.35 22.00 11.85
CA THR A 89 -46.47 21.31 12.50
C THR A 89 -46.18 19.83 12.78
N PHE A 90 -45.36 19.19 11.96
CA PHE A 90 -45.03 17.77 12.06
C PHE A 90 -43.63 17.55 12.63
N PHE A 91 -42.69 18.45 12.34
CA PHE A 91 -41.28 18.32 12.73
C PHE A 91 -40.77 19.56 13.45
N GLN A 92 -39.81 19.35 14.35
CA GLN A 92 -38.80 20.33 14.76
C GLN A 92 -37.71 20.41 13.66
N PRO A 93 -36.65 21.23 13.80
CA PRO A 93 -35.56 21.23 12.83
C PRO A 93 -34.99 19.83 12.60
N LEU A 94 -34.87 19.43 11.33
CA LEU A 94 -34.70 18.04 10.94
C LEU A 94 -33.23 17.58 10.99
N THR A 95 -32.54 17.85 12.10
CA THR A 95 -31.09 17.69 12.26
C THR A 95 -30.71 16.61 13.27
N SER A 96 -31.59 15.66 13.58
CA SER A 96 -31.22 14.49 14.40
C SER A 96 -30.11 13.66 13.75
N ILE A 97 -29.38 12.89 14.56
CA ILE A 97 -28.19 12.16 14.11
C ILE A 97 -28.55 11.11 13.05
N ASP A 98 -29.63 10.38 13.25
CA ASP A 98 -30.17 9.42 12.30
C ASP A 98 -30.57 10.06 10.96
N VAL A 99 -31.22 11.23 10.97
CA VAL A 99 -31.57 11.99 9.76
C VAL A 99 -30.32 12.52 9.07
N CYS A 100 -29.34 13.05 9.82
CA CYS A 100 -28.07 13.46 9.25
C CYS A 100 -27.33 12.29 8.57
N GLY A 101 -27.30 11.13 9.24
CA GLY A 101 -26.73 9.89 8.70
C GLY A 101 -27.49 9.37 7.48
N HIS A 102 -28.82 9.51 7.46
CA HIS A 102 -29.69 9.17 6.35
C HIS A 102 -29.40 10.04 5.11
N GLU A 103 -29.32 11.36 5.25
CA GLU A 103 -29.04 12.25 4.12
C GLU A 103 -27.67 11.98 3.49
N ILE A 104 -26.65 11.72 4.30
CA ILE A 104 -25.32 11.32 3.78
C ILE A 104 -25.36 9.90 3.20
N GLY A 105 -26.24 9.03 3.73
CA GLY A 105 -26.53 7.73 3.15
C GLY A 105 -26.92 7.81 1.67
N HIS A 106 -27.75 8.78 1.29
CA HIS A 106 -28.06 9.04 -0.13
C HIS A 106 -26.82 9.41 -0.94
N ALA A 107 -25.94 10.27 -0.40
CA ALA A 107 -24.70 10.67 -1.06
C ALA A 107 -23.74 9.48 -1.28
N ILE A 108 -23.74 8.53 -0.34
CA ILE A 108 -22.95 7.30 -0.45
C ILE A 108 -23.56 6.38 -1.49
N CYS A 109 -24.88 6.19 -1.48
CA CYS A 109 -25.57 5.43 -2.50
C CYS A 109 -25.28 5.98 -3.90
N GLU A 110 -25.35 7.31 -4.10
CA GLU A 110 -25.06 7.97 -5.38
C GLU A 110 -23.66 7.66 -5.91
N THR A 111 -22.66 7.64 -5.04
CA THR A 111 -21.25 7.40 -5.41
C THR A 111 -20.84 5.93 -5.35
N THR A 112 -21.78 5.02 -5.07
CA THR A 112 -21.58 3.57 -5.03
C THR A 112 -22.53 2.86 -6.00
N ALA A 113 -23.66 2.35 -5.51
CA ALA A 113 -24.63 1.60 -6.29
C ALA A 113 -25.38 2.47 -7.31
N ALA A 114 -25.48 3.77 -7.03
CA ALA A 114 -26.27 4.75 -7.78
C ALA A 114 -27.73 4.32 -7.99
N LEU A 115 -28.35 3.72 -6.96
CA LEU A 115 -29.73 3.21 -7.03
C LEU A 115 -30.68 4.32 -7.47
N ILE A 116 -31.37 4.10 -8.60
CA ILE A 116 -32.35 5.03 -9.13
C ILE A 116 -33.44 5.23 -8.09
N TYR A 117 -33.78 6.48 -7.80
CA TYR A 117 -34.76 6.87 -6.79
C TYR A 117 -36.21 6.66 -7.26
N GLN A 118 -36.53 5.41 -7.63
CA GLN A 118 -37.85 4.98 -8.10
C GLN A 118 -38.10 3.49 -7.85
N GLY A 119 -39.32 3.13 -7.44
CA GLY A 119 -39.74 1.74 -7.26
C GLY A 119 -38.87 0.98 -6.25
N GLU A 120 -38.52 -0.27 -6.54
CA GLU A 120 -37.69 -1.10 -5.64
C GLU A 120 -36.27 -0.57 -5.46
N ALA A 121 -35.65 -0.05 -6.53
CA ALA A 121 -34.31 0.54 -6.44
C ALA A 121 -34.32 1.75 -5.49
N GLY A 122 -35.34 2.60 -5.60
CA GLY A 122 -35.51 3.75 -4.71
C GLY A 122 -35.87 3.34 -3.29
N ALA A 123 -36.70 2.31 -3.12
CA ALA A 123 -37.02 1.76 -1.80
C ALA A 123 -35.78 1.17 -1.10
N MET A 124 -34.86 0.56 -1.86
CA MET A 124 -33.57 0.14 -1.34
C MET A 124 -32.66 1.34 -1.04
N ASN A 125 -32.66 2.39 -1.86
CA ASN A 125 -31.91 3.62 -1.59
C ASN A 125 -32.34 4.24 -0.25
N GLU A 126 -33.64 4.38 -0.03
CA GLU A 126 -34.24 4.78 1.25
C GLU A 126 -33.87 3.84 2.40
N GLY A 127 -34.01 2.53 2.19
CA GLY A 127 -33.72 1.55 3.23
C GLY A 127 -32.25 1.50 3.63
N PHE A 128 -31.31 1.66 2.69
CA PHE A 128 -29.89 1.80 3.01
C PHE A 128 -29.62 3.09 3.77
N SER A 129 -30.26 4.19 3.40
CA SER A 129 -30.12 5.47 4.12
C SER A 129 -30.64 5.37 5.56
N ASP A 130 -31.75 4.68 5.80
CA ASP A 130 -32.22 4.33 7.16
C ASP A 130 -31.22 3.45 7.93
N ILE A 131 -30.65 2.43 7.26
CA ILE A 131 -29.59 1.59 7.83
C ILE A 131 -28.38 2.44 8.25
N TRP A 132 -27.99 3.42 7.43
CA TRP A 132 -26.89 4.32 7.71
C TRP A 132 -27.21 5.28 8.85
N GLY A 133 -28.41 5.84 8.90
CA GLY A 133 -28.90 6.60 10.05
C GLY A 133 -28.78 5.81 11.36
N ALA A 134 -29.31 4.58 11.39
CA ALA A 134 -29.23 3.70 12.55
C ALA A 134 -27.79 3.32 12.95
N CYS A 135 -26.94 3.01 11.96
CA CYS A 135 -25.54 2.66 12.23
C CYS A 135 -24.72 3.84 12.76
N VAL A 136 -24.89 5.02 12.17
CA VAL A 136 -24.23 6.25 12.61
C VAL A 136 -24.69 6.62 14.01
N GLU A 137 -26.00 6.56 14.26
CA GLU A 137 -26.53 6.89 15.58
C GLU A 137 -26.05 5.91 16.66
N HIS A 138 -26.05 4.60 16.38
CA HIS A 138 -25.48 3.59 17.28
C HIS A 138 -23.98 3.82 17.54
N HIS A 139 -23.23 4.25 16.51
CA HIS A 139 -21.80 4.52 16.66
C HIS A 139 -21.54 5.78 17.50
N PHE A 140 -22.37 6.81 17.33
CA PHE A 140 -22.29 8.06 18.07
C PHE A 140 -22.70 7.89 19.53
N ASP A 141 -23.84 7.23 19.78
CA ASP A 141 -24.35 6.93 21.11
C ASP A 141 -25.15 5.60 21.13
N PRO A 142 -24.54 4.50 21.59
CA PRO A 142 -25.20 3.19 21.69
C PRO A 142 -26.42 3.14 22.64
N ALA A 143 -26.68 4.19 23.43
CA ALA A 143 -27.82 4.25 24.33
C ALA A 143 -29.12 4.73 23.65
N LYS A 144 -29.03 5.26 22.42
CA LYS A 144 -30.17 5.78 21.67
C LYS A 144 -31.09 4.71 21.09
N GLN A 145 -32.27 5.12 20.63
CA GLN A 145 -33.29 4.25 20.04
C GLN A 145 -33.10 4.07 18.52
N ILE A 146 -32.04 3.36 18.15
CA ILE A 146 -31.57 3.24 16.76
C ILE A 146 -32.48 2.48 15.78
N TRP A 147 -33.60 1.92 16.25
CA TRP A 147 -34.55 1.18 15.40
C TRP A 147 -35.78 1.98 15.00
N LEU A 148 -35.83 3.24 15.43
CA LEU A 148 -36.76 4.24 14.96
C LEU A 148 -35.99 5.24 14.10
N ILE A 149 -36.69 5.87 13.17
CA ILE A 149 -36.14 6.95 12.34
C ILE A 149 -36.99 8.19 12.58
N GLY A 150 -36.35 9.30 12.90
CA GLY A 150 -36.92 10.63 13.09
C GLY A 150 -37.62 10.85 14.44
N GLU A 151 -37.50 9.94 15.42
CA GLU A 151 -38.18 10.06 16.71
C GLU A 151 -37.77 11.31 17.52
N ASP A 152 -36.53 11.78 17.33
CA ASP A 152 -36.00 12.96 18.01
C ASP A 152 -36.52 14.29 17.44
N ILE A 153 -37.09 14.27 16.22
CA ILE A 153 -37.54 15.49 15.51
C ILE A 153 -39.05 15.55 15.29
N THR A 154 -39.78 14.44 15.42
CA THR A 154 -41.23 14.42 15.21
C THR A 154 -42.01 15.04 16.38
N ILE A 155 -43.00 15.88 16.08
CA ILE A 155 -43.86 16.54 17.09
C ILE A 155 -45.17 15.76 17.31
N THR A 156 -45.81 15.33 16.22
CA THR A 156 -47.19 14.79 16.24
C THR A 156 -47.25 13.27 16.17
N MET A 157 -46.11 12.61 15.93
CA MET A 157 -45.97 11.16 15.89
C MET A 157 -44.74 10.73 16.69
N PRO A 158 -44.68 9.49 17.19
CA PRO A 158 -43.57 9.04 18.02
C PRO A 158 -42.29 8.73 17.23
N PHE A 159 -42.38 8.56 15.92
CA PHE A 159 -41.28 8.30 14.98
C PHE A 159 -41.82 8.41 13.55
N LEU A 160 -40.96 8.64 12.55
CA LEU A 160 -41.32 8.65 11.13
C LEU A 160 -41.44 7.23 10.56
N ARG A 161 -40.45 6.38 10.85
CA ARG A 161 -40.40 4.96 10.44
C ARG A 161 -39.95 4.09 11.59
N SER A 162 -40.35 2.81 11.58
CA SER A 162 -39.85 1.80 12.52
C SER A 162 -39.17 0.68 11.74
N MET A 163 -37.88 0.49 11.98
CA MET A 163 -37.13 -0.62 11.39
C MET A 163 -37.48 -1.96 12.06
N SER A 164 -37.77 -1.94 13.36
CA SER A 164 -38.12 -3.16 14.12
C SER A 164 -39.57 -3.62 13.94
N ASN A 165 -40.48 -2.73 13.53
CA ASN A 165 -41.88 -3.04 13.31
C ASN A 165 -42.49 -2.14 12.20
N PRO A 166 -42.08 -2.28 10.93
CA PRO A 166 -42.58 -1.43 9.85
C PRO A 166 -44.10 -1.52 9.72
N ASN A 167 -44.67 -2.71 9.89
CA ASN A 167 -46.12 -2.93 9.83
C ASN A 167 -46.85 -2.04 10.87
N GLY A 168 -46.35 -1.97 12.10
CA GLY A 168 -46.87 -1.05 13.13
C GLY A 168 -46.72 0.43 12.76
N GLY A 169 -45.67 0.78 12.00
CA GLY A 169 -45.40 2.12 11.47
C GLY A 169 -46.09 2.45 10.14
N GLY A 170 -46.90 1.54 9.58
CA GLY A 170 -47.60 1.79 8.30
C GLY A 170 -46.84 1.39 7.03
N GLN A 171 -45.69 0.71 7.15
CA GLN A 171 -44.85 0.23 6.05
C GLN A 171 -44.88 -1.32 5.96
N PRO A 172 -44.62 -1.94 4.80
CA PRO A 172 -44.45 -3.38 4.70
C PRO A 172 -43.16 -3.85 5.38
N ASP A 173 -43.24 -4.96 6.11
CA ASP A 173 -42.07 -5.68 6.64
C ASP A 173 -41.72 -6.94 5.79
N THR A 174 -42.61 -7.27 4.84
CA THR A 174 -42.55 -8.45 3.99
C THR A 174 -42.74 -8.04 2.53
N TYR A 175 -41.89 -8.53 1.62
CA TYR A 175 -41.95 -8.29 0.18
C TYR A 175 -43.29 -8.80 -0.40
N PHE A 176 -44.05 -7.91 -1.06
CA PHE A 176 -45.45 -8.12 -1.46
C PHE A 176 -46.41 -8.54 -0.32
N GLY A 177 -46.05 -8.24 0.92
CA GLY A 177 -46.85 -8.53 2.12
C GLY A 177 -47.89 -7.46 2.45
N LEU A 178 -48.28 -7.42 3.72
CA LEU A 178 -49.19 -6.42 4.25
C LEU A 178 -48.58 -5.02 4.07
N ARG A 179 -49.40 -4.04 3.70
CA ARG A 179 -48.99 -2.63 3.47
C ARG A 179 -48.01 -2.41 2.30
N TRP A 180 -47.77 -3.41 1.45
CA TRP A 180 -47.01 -3.21 0.22
C TRP A 180 -47.66 -2.15 -0.68
N TYR A 181 -46.85 -1.23 -1.22
CA TYR A 181 -47.32 -0.16 -2.10
C TYR A 181 -46.92 -0.41 -3.56
N SER A 182 -47.89 -0.34 -4.48
CA SER A 182 -47.70 -0.54 -5.92
C SER A 182 -48.16 0.65 -6.78
N GLY A 183 -48.50 1.79 -6.16
CA GLY A 183 -48.96 2.98 -6.87
C GLY A 183 -47.80 3.87 -7.36
N PRO A 184 -48.10 5.01 -8.02
CA PRO A 184 -47.08 5.91 -8.55
C PRO A 184 -46.61 7.00 -7.58
N ASN A 185 -47.32 7.24 -6.47
CA ASN A 185 -46.92 8.29 -5.51
C ASN A 185 -45.62 7.91 -4.81
N ASP A 186 -44.95 8.89 -4.22
CA ASP A 186 -43.69 8.64 -3.51
C ASP A 186 -42.67 7.90 -4.40
N PHE A 187 -42.59 8.30 -5.66
CA PHE A 187 -41.76 7.69 -6.70
C PHE A 187 -41.91 6.16 -6.82
N GLY A 188 -43.12 5.62 -6.60
CA GLY A 188 -43.35 4.18 -6.54
C GLY A 188 -43.25 3.59 -5.13
N GLY A 189 -43.48 4.41 -4.10
CA GLY A 189 -43.43 4.03 -2.69
C GLY A 189 -42.02 3.79 -2.17
N VAL A 190 -41.05 4.64 -2.49
CA VAL A 190 -39.66 4.47 -2.04
C VAL A 190 -39.57 4.52 -0.52
N HIS A 191 -40.18 5.51 0.12
CA HIS A 191 -40.22 5.61 1.58
C HIS A 191 -41.18 4.59 2.19
N THR A 192 -42.17 4.11 1.45
CA THR A 192 -43.08 3.08 1.98
C THR A 192 -42.41 1.72 1.98
N ASN A 193 -41.99 1.24 0.81
CA ASN A 193 -41.47 -0.11 0.61
C ASN A 193 -40.08 -0.33 1.22
N SER A 194 -39.35 0.73 1.62
CA SER A 194 -38.07 0.62 2.36
C SER A 194 -38.18 -0.18 3.66
N GLY A 195 -39.38 -0.25 4.24
CA GLY A 195 -39.68 -1.07 5.42
C GLY A 195 -39.23 -2.53 5.31
N VAL A 196 -39.21 -3.11 4.09
CA VAL A 196 -38.72 -4.48 3.85
C VAL A 196 -37.21 -4.59 4.12
N LEU A 197 -36.41 -3.63 3.65
CA LEU A 197 -34.97 -3.63 3.90
C LEU A 197 -34.66 -3.27 5.35
N ASN A 198 -35.44 -2.36 5.93
CA ASN A 198 -35.29 -1.94 7.32
C ASN A 198 -35.51 -3.11 8.28
N TYR A 199 -36.58 -3.88 8.09
CA TYR A 199 -36.85 -5.06 8.92
C TYR A 199 -35.86 -6.19 8.69
N TRP A 200 -35.41 -6.36 7.44
CA TRP A 200 -34.32 -7.29 7.13
C TRP A 200 -33.06 -6.96 7.93
N PHE A 201 -32.65 -5.69 7.96
CA PHE A 201 -31.45 -5.25 8.66
C PHE A 201 -31.59 -5.34 10.18
N TYR A 202 -32.76 -5.00 10.72
CA TYR A 202 -33.10 -5.21 12.12
C TYR A 202 -32.95 -6.70 12.51
N LEU A 203 -33.64 -7.60 11.81
CA LEU A 203 -33.58 -9.03 12.11
C LEU A 203 -32.18 -9.61 11.95
N LEU A 204 -31.41 -9.15 10.95
CA LEU A 204 -30.02 -9.55 10.78
C LEU A 204 -29.18 -9.13 12.00
N SER A 205 -29.37 -7.90 12.48
CA SER A 205 -28.59 -7.32 13.58
C SER A 205 -28.91 -7.96 14.92
N VAL A 206 -30.20 -8.05 15.29
CA VAL A 206 -30.64 -8.47 16.64
C VAL A 206 -31.22 -9.89 16.71
N GLY A 207 -31.45 -10.53 15.57
CA GLY A 207 -32.10 -11.84 15.48
C GLY A 207 -33.61 -11.77 15.71
N GLY A 208 -34.30 -12.89 15.48
CA GLY A 208 -35.74 -12.98 15.71
C GLY A 208 -36.37 -14.23 15.10
N SER A 209 -37.56 -14.58 15.55
CA SER A 209 -38.33 -15.70 14.99
C SER A 209 -39.80 -15.35 14.88
N GLY A 210 -40.49 -15.94 13.91
CA GLY A 210 -41.90 -15.65 13.68
C GLY A 210 -42.41 -16.25 12.38
N THR A 211 -43.54 -15.73 11.93
CA THR A 211 -44.15 -16.04 10.63
C THR A 211 -44.41 -14.73 9.92
N ASN A 212 -43.98 -14.61 8.67
CA ASN A 212 -44.18 -13.40 7.89
C ASN A 212 -45.58 -13.35 7.25
N ASP A 213 -45.90 -12.25 6.56
CA ASP A 213 -47.23 -12.02 5.96
C ASP A 213 -47.63 -13.07 4.91
N LEU A 214 -46.66 -13.81 4.36
CA LEU A 214 -46.86 -14.88 3.39
C LEU A 214 -47.05 -16.26 4.05
N GLY A 215 -47.14 -16.32 5.38
CA GLY A 215 -47.29 -17.57 6.14
C GLY A 215 -46.00 -18.39 6.26
N VAL A 216 -44.84 -17.80 5.97
CA VAL A 216 -43.54 -18.49 6.05
C VAL A 216 -42.93 -18.29 7.43
N ALA A 217 -42.78 -19.39 8.18
CA ALA A 217 -42.04 -19.38 9.43
C ALA A 217 -40.54 -19.13 9.20
N TYR A 218 -39.91 -18.33 10.05
CA TYR A 218 -38.49 -17.99 10.00
C TYR A 218 -37.84 -17.95 11.40
N ASN A 219 -36.53 -18.13 11.43
CA ASN A 219 -35.69 -17.97 12.61
C ASN A 219 -34.32 -17.42 12.18
N VAL A 220 -34.06 -16.16 12.53
CA VAL A 220 -32.85 -15.41 12.17
C VAL A 220 -31.92 -15.37 13.38
N PRO A 221 -30.71 -15.93 13.30
CA PRO A 221 -29.69 -15.75 14.32
C PRO A 221 -29.13 -14.31 14.27
N ALA A 222 -28.89 -13.71 15.43
CA ALA A 222 -28.33 -12.37 15.57
C ALA A 222 -26.83 -12.34 15.21
N ILE A 223 -26.39 -11.32 14.45
CA ILE A 223 -24.96 -11.15 14.12
C ILE A 223 -24.35 -9.83 14.58
N THR A 224 -25.08 -8.99 15.32
CA THR A 224 -24.74 -7.60 15.72
C THR A 224 -24.87 -6.61 14.56
N ILE A 225 -25.20 -5.36 14.90
CA ILE A 225 -25.33 -4.27 13.94
C ILE A 225 -24.01 -3.96 13.24
N GLU A 226 -22.88 -4.16 13.91
CA GLU A 226 -21.56 -3.97 13.33
C GLU A 226 -21.32 -4.95 12.16
N LYS A 227 -21.57 -6.25 12.35
CA LYS A 227 -21.40 -7.21 11.25
C LYS A 227 -22.43 -7.00 10.15
N ALA A 228 -23.67 -6.69 10.51
CA ALA A 228 -24.74 -6.40 9.55
C ALA A 228 -24.39 -5.17 8.69
N GLY A 229 -23.90 -4.09 9.30
CA GLY A 229 -23.48 -2.87 8.61
C GLY A 229 -22.34 -3.11 7.62
N ARG A 230 -21.35 -3.96 7.95
CA ARG A 230 -20.28 -4.34 6.99
C ARG A 230 -20.82 -5.12 5.79
N ILE A 231 -21.81 -6.00 6.01
CA ILE A 231 -22.44 -6.78 4.94
C ILE A 231 -23.24 -5.84 4.04
N ALA A 232 -24.06 -4.97 4.62
CA ALA A 232 -24.86 -3.98 3.90
C ALA A 232 -23.95 -3.06 3.05
N TYR A 233 -22.86 -2.56 3.63
CA TYR A 233 -21.99 -1.60 2.94
C TYR A 233 -21.24 -2.27 1.79
N ARG A 234 -20.72 -3.49 2.01
CA ARG A 234 -20.07 -4.24 0.94
C ARG A 234 -21.05 -4.60 -0.17
N ALA A 235 -22.31 -4.91 0.15
CA ALA A 235 -23.34 -5.15 -0.85
C ALA A 235 -23.58 -3.90 -1.71
N GLU A 236 -23.81 -2.76 -1.08
CA GLU A 236 -24.02 -1.47 -1.76
C GLU A 236 -22.81 -1.02 -2.60
N SER A 237 -21.61 -1.08 -2.02
CA SER A 237 -20.38 -0.55 -2.65
C SER A 237 -19.74 -1.44 -3.72
N VAL A 238 -20.03 -2.75 -3.72
CA VAL A 238 -19.35 -3.71 -4.61
C VAL A 238 -20.30 -4.38 -5.60
N TYR A 239 -21.54 -4.65 -5.19
CA TYR A 239 -22.41 -5.59 -5.90
C TYR A 239 -23.67 -4.96 -6.49
N LEU A 240 -24.24 -3.96 -5.84
CA LEU A 240 -25.45 -3.31 -6.32
C LEU A 240 -25.15 -2.36 -7.49
N THR A 241 -26.15 -2.17 -8.32
CA THR A 241 -26.12 -1.30 -9.50
C THR A 241 -27.36 -0.41 -9.51
N SER A 242 -27.40 0.58 -10.40
CA SER A 242 -28.45 1.60 -10.39
C SER A 242 -29.87 1.06 -10.57
N THR A 243 -30.02 -0.12 -11.17
CA THR A 243 -31.30 -0.78 -11.44
C THR A 243 -31.57 -1.97 -10.53
N SER A 244 -30.76 -2.18 -9.50
CA SER A 244 -30.91 -3.34 -8.62
C SER A 244 -32.25 -3.33 -7.88
N VAL A 245 -32.88 -4.50 -7.82
CA VAL A 245 -34.15 -4.74 -7.12
C VAL A 245 -33.91 -5.61 -5.87
N TYR A 246 -34.94 -5.90 -5.07
CA TYR A 246 -34.76 -6.63 -3.81
C TYR A 246 -34.11 -8.02 -3.98
N THR A 247 -34.36 -8.70 -5.11
CA THR A 247 -33.73 -9.98 -5.41
C THR A 247 -32.21 -9.87 -5.65
N ASP A 248 -31.76 -8.75 -6.22
CA ASP A 248 -30.33 -8.42 -6.36
C ASP A 248 -29.75 -8.05 -4.99
N GLY A 249 -30.49 -7.27 -4.18
CA GLY A 249 -30.18 -6.99 -2.77
C GLY A 249 -29.87 -8.25 -1.97
N ARG A 250 -30.71 -9.28 -2.12
CA ARG A 250 -30.47 -10.58 -1.51
C ARG A 250 -29.20 -11.26 -1.99
N GLN A 251 -28.95 -11.28 -3.29
CA GLN A 251 -27.75 -11.92 -3.83
C GLN A 251 -26.48 -11.17 -3.42
N ALA A 252 -26.51 -9.83 -3.48
CA ALA A 252 -25.42 -8.94 -3.10
C ALA A 252 -25.02 -9.09 -1.63
N THR A 253 -26.00 -9.10 -0.72
CA THR A 253 -25.75 -9.26 0.72
C THR A 253 -25.30 -10.68 1.09
N LEU A 254 -25.80 -11.72 0.40
CA LEU A 254 -25.27 -13.07 0.57
C LEU A 254 -23.81 -13.17 0.12
N GLN A 255 -23.47 -12.65 -1.05
CA GLN A 255 -22.10 -12.66 -1.54
C GLN A 255 -21.18 -11.80 -0.66
N ALA A 256 -21.64 -10.63 -0.21
CA ALA A 256 -20.91 -9.79 0.74
C ALA A 256 -20.60 -10.54 2.05
N ALA A 257 -21.55 -11.30 2.60
CA ALA A 257 -21.33 -12.12 3.78
C ALA A 257 -20.35 -13.28 3.51
N VAL A 258 -20.40 -13.90 2.33
CA VAL A 258 -19.44 -14.94 1.92
C VAL A 258 -18.03 -14.37 1.84
N ASP A 259 -17.85 -13.18 1.28
CA ASP A 259 -16.54 -12.55 1.18
C ASP A 259 -15.95 -12.17 2.55
N LEU A 260 -16.80 -11.68 3.45
CA LEU A 260 -16.38 -11.19 4.76
C LEU A 260 -16.17 -12.32 5.79
N TYR A 261 -16.99 -13.38 5.72
CA TYR A 261 -17.06 -14.40 6.78
C TYR A 261 -16.94 -15.84 6.27
N GLY A 262 -16.96 -16.05 4.95
CA GLY A 262 -16.93 -17.37 4.33
C GLY A 262 -18.30 -18.04 4.24
N LEU A 263 -18.48 -18.84 3.20
CA LEU A 263 -19.66 -19.68 2.99
C LEU A 263 -19.85 -20.66 4.18
N GLY A 264 -21.09 -20.89 4.59
CA GLY A 264 -21.43 -21.76 5.72
C GLY A 264 -21.23 -21.12 7.10
N SER A 265 -20.81 -19.85 7.17
CA SER A 265 -20.71 -19.11 8.43
C SER A 265 -22.10 -18.79 9.03
N ALA A 266 -22.10 -18.39 10.31
CA ALA A 266 -23.31 -17.95 10.99
C ALA A 266 -23.90 -16.69 10.32
N GLU A 267 -23.04 -15.82 9.80
CA GLU A 267 -23.38 -14.59 9.11
C GLU A 267 -24.09 -14.83 7.78
N VAL A 268 -23.57 -15.73 6.94
CA VAL A 268 -24.24 -16.08 5.67
C VAL A 268 -25.59 -16.78 5.95
N THR A 269 -25.63 -17.60 7.01
CA THR A 269 -26.89 -18.21 7.47
C THR A 269 -27.90 -17.16 7.92
N ALA A 270 -27.47 -16.17 8.71
CA ALA A 270 -28.31 -15.08 9.20
C ALA A 270 -28.88 -14.26 8.05
N VAL A 271 -28.05 -13.87 7.07
CA VAL A 271 -28.50 -13.14 5.86
C VAL A 271 -29.56 -13.94 5.11
N ALA A 272 -29.33 -15.23 4.88
CA ALA A 272 -30.29 -16.08 4.19
C ALA A 272 -31.64 -16.18 4.94
N GLN A 273 -31.60 -16.32 6.26
CA GLN A 273 -32.80 -16.39 7.10
C GLN A 273 -33.51 -15.04 7.22
N ALA A 274 -32.79 -13.92 7.26
CA ALA A 274 -33.38 -12.58 7.27
C ALA A 274 -34.14 -12.30 5.96
N TRP A 275 -33.57 -12.65 4.81
CA TRP A 275 -34.28 -12.53 3.53
C TRP A 275 -35.50 -13.45 3.44
N ARG A 276 -35.42 -14.66 4.03
CA ARG A 276 -36.59 -15.53 4.19
C ARG A 276 -37.66 -14.86 5.05
N ALA A 277 -37.27 -14.20 6.14
CA ALA A 277 -38.19 -13.51 7.04
C ALA A 277 -38.97 -12.41 6.29
N VAL A 278 -38.30 -11.61 5.48
CA VAL A 278 -38.93 -10.53 4.72
C VAL A 278 -39.53 -10.96 3.37
N GLY A 279 -39.81 -12.25 3.17
CA GLY A 279 -40.59 -12.75 2.03
C GLY A 279 -39.79 -13.13 0.78
N LEU A 280 -38.46 -13.11 0.83
CA LEU A 280 -37.56 -13.48 -0.27
C LEU A 280 -36.77 -14.76 0.03
N ASN A 281 -37.50 -15.82 0.35
CA ASN A 281 -37.01 -17.15 0.70
C ASN A 281 -36.36 -17.93 -0.47
N GLY A 282 -36.72 -17.64 -1.73
CA GLY A 282 -36.27 -18.43 -2.88
C GLY A 282 -36.92 -19.81 -2.97
N GLY A 283 -36.40 -20.70 -3.82
CA GLY A 283 -36.90 -22.07 -3.99
C GLY A 283 -35.97 -23.12 -3.38
N ALA A 284 -36.46 -24.36 -3.25
CA ALA A 284 -35.61 -25.51 -2.90
C ALA A 284 -34.53 -25.70 -3.97
N PRO A 285 -33.28 -26.00 -3.59
CA PRO A 285 -32.19 -26.08 -4.55
C PRO A 285 -32.34 -27.37 -5.36
N THR A 286 -31.81 -27.36 -6.58
CA THR A 286 -31.55 -28.59 -7.34
C THR A 286 -30.12 -28.58 -7.85
N LEU A 287 -29.52 -29.75 -8.04
CA LEU A 287 -28.21 -29.92 -8.67
C LEU A 287 -28.34 -30.82 -9.88
N THR A 288 -27.92 -30.32 -11.04
CA THR A 288 -27.96 -31.04 -12.31
C THR A 288 -26.57 -31.42 -12.81
N ALA A 289 -25.53 -30.64 -12.50
CA ALA A 289 -24.15 -30.95 -12.87
C ALA A 289 -23.11 -30.40 -11.88
N MET A 290 -21.90 -30.95 -11.95
CA MET A 290 -20.72 -30.50 -11.20
C MET A 290 -19.48 -30.67 -12.07
N THR A 291 -18.66 -29.63 -12.24
CA THR A 291 -17.47 -29.66 -13.10
C THR A 291 -16.32 -28.85 -12.48
N PRO A 292 -15.11 -29.42 -12.36
CA PRO A 292 -14.76 -30.82 -12.61
C PRO A 292 -15.36 -31.77 -11.57
N THR A 293 -15.39 -33.08 -11.87
CA THR A 293 -15.87 -34.13 -10.95
C THR A 293 -14.79 -34.68 -10.02
N SER A 294 -13.55 -34.21 -10.15
CA SER A 294 -12.42 -34.60 -9.29
C SER A 294 -11.38 -33.49 -9.19
N GLY A 295 -10.63 -33.48 -8.09
CA GLY A 295 -9.51 -32.56 -7.86
C GLY A 295 -9.05 -32.53 -6.40
N PRO A 296 -7.85 -32.02 -6.10
CA PRO A 296 -7.41 -31.84 -4.73
C PRO A 296 -8.15 -30.71 -4.01
N ALA A 297 -7.98 -30.60 -2.70
CA ALA A 297 -8.36 -29.40 -1.96
C ALA A 297 -7.79 -28.14 -2.64
N GLY A 298 -8.59 -27.09 -2.74
CA GLY A 298 -8.27 -25.87 -3.52
C GLY A 298 -8.78 -25.87 -4.96
N THR A 299 -9.26 -27.00 -5.50
CA THR A 299 -9.88 -27.03 -6.83
C THR A 299 -11.17 -26.22 -6.84
N LEU A 300 -11.35 -25.34 -7.84
CA LEU A 300 -12.64 -24.68 -8.07
C LEU A 300 -13.59 -25.64 -8.80
N VAL A 301 -14.80 -25.81 -8.26
CA VAL A 301 -15.86 -26.68 -8.78
C VAL A 301 -17.09 -25.84 -9.04
N THR A 302 -17.53 -25.80 -10.30
CA THR A 302 -18.81 -25.20 -10.68
C THR A 302 -19.93 -26.20 -10.49
N LEU A 303 -20.90 -25.86 -9.65
CA LEU A 303 -22.14 -26.58 -9.46
C LEU A 303 -23.25 -25.90 -10.27
N THR A 304 -23.96 -26.67 -11.08
CA THR A 304 -25.06 -26.21 -11.94
C THR A 304 -26.37 -26.80 -11.47
N GLY A 305 -27.44 -26.02 -11.50
CA GLY A 305 -28.75 -26.41 -11.00
C GLY A 305 -29.80 -25.30 -11.08
N ALA A 306 -30.72 -25.27 -10.12
CA ALA A 306 -31.71 -24.20 -9.96
C ALA A 306 -31.80 -23.76 -8.49
N ASN A 307 -32.23 -22.51 -8.28
CA ASN A 307 -32.32 -21.86 -6.96
C ASN A 307 -30.99 -21.84 -6.18
N LEU A 308 -29.86 -21.80 -6.89
CA LEU A 308 -28.53 -21.76 -6.28
C LEU A 308 -28.12 -20.35 -5.80
N GLY A 309 -28.89 -19.33 -6.16
CA GLY A 309 -28.67 -17.94 -5.75
C GLY A 309 -28.93 -17.66 -4.26
N THR A 310 -29.54 -18.60 -3.54
CA THR A 310 -29.87 -18.49 -2.11
C THR A 310 -29.12 -19.52 -1.25
N VAL A 311 -28.07 -20.12 -1.80
CA VAL A 311 -27.23 -21.09 -1.09
C VAL A 311 -26.43 -20.38 -0.02
N TYR A 312 -26.53 -20.85 1.22
CA TYR A 312 -25.73 -20.35 2.34
C TYR A 312 -24.70 -21.37 2.84
N GLN A 313 -24.75 -22.62 2.36
CA GLN A 313 -23.79 -23.66 2.74
C GLN A 313 -23.63 -24.67 1.61
N VAL A 314 -22.38 -25.10 1.39
CA VAL A 314 -22.02 -26.24 0.53
C VAL A 314 -21.07 -27.14 1.31
N THR A 315 -21.27 -28.46 1.22
CA THR A 315 -20.35 -29.44 1.83
C THR A 315 -19.89 -30.49 0.82
N PHE A 316 -18.62 -30.88 0.92
CA PHE A 316 -18.03 -32.00 0.19
C PHE A 316 -17.92 -33.19 1.14
N ASN A 317 -18.82 -34.18 0.97
CA ASN A 317 -18.93 -35.33 1.87
C ASN A 317 -18.99 -34.94 3.36
N GLY A 318 -19.79 -33.93 3.69
CA GLY A 318 -19.92 -33.40 5.04
C GLY A 318 -18.86 -32.36 5.45
N THR A 319 -17.82 -32.14 4.65
CA THR A 319 -16.81 -31.09 4.92
C THR A 319 -17.26 -29.75 4.35
N PRO A 320 -17.50 -28.70 5.15
CA PRO A 320 -17.98 -27.41 4.66
C PRO A 320 -16.98 -26.68 3.78
N ALA A 321 -17.45 -26.16 2.64
CA ALA A 321 -16.71 -25.21 1.81
C ALA A 321 -16.91 -23.79 2.34
N THR A 322 -15.82 -23.01 2.39
CA THR A 322 -15.82 -21.63 2.89
C THR A 322 -15.65 -20.57 1.81
N VAL A 323 -15.16 -20.96 0.63
CA VAL A 323 -14.94 -20.04 -0.50
C VAL A 323 -15.90 -20.39 -1.63
N ALA A 324 -16.72 -19.41 -2.01
CA ALA A 324 -17.68 -19.56 -3.08
C ALA A 324 -17.97 -18.22 -3.78
N THR A 325 -18.37 -18.32 -5.05
CA THR A 325 -18.92 -17.21 -5.81
C THR A 325 -20.27 -17.64 -6.36
N VAL A 326 -21.31 -16.95 -5.94
CA VAL A 326 -22.68 -17.14 -6.44
C VAL A 326 -22.80 -16.39 -7.76
N THR A 327 -22.61 -17.12 -8.86
CA THR A 327 -22.62 -16.56 -10.23
C THR A 327 -24.03 -16.24 -10.72
N SER A 328 -25.02 -17.07 -10.41
CA SER A 328 -26.42 -16.86 -10.81
C SER A 328 -27.36 -17.77 -10.01
N ALA A 329 -28.68 -17.63 -10.23
CA ALA A 329 -29.66 -18.57 -9.71
C ALA A 329 -29.45 -20.03 -10.19
N GLY A 330 -28.66 -20.26 -11.26
CA GLY A 330 -28.40 -21.59 -11.81
C GLY A 330 -26.99 -22.12 -11.59
N THR A 331 -26.06 -21.31 -11.08
CA THR A 331 -24.64 -21.68 -10.96
C THR A 331 -23.97 -21.09 -9.73
N ILE A 332 -23.26 -21.92 -8.98
CA ILE A 332 -22.35 -21.50 -7.91
C ILE A 332 -20.98 -22.15 -8.14
N THR A 333 -19.91 -21.38 -8.03
CA THR A 333 -18.54 -21.92 -8.04
C THR A 333 -18.04 -22.01 -6.61
N VAL A 334 -17.59 -23.18 -6.19
CA VAL A 334 -17.13 -23.47 -4.83
C VAL A 334 -15.73 -24.05 -4.86
N MET A 335 -14.88 -23.66 -3.91
CA MET A 335 -13.57 -24.27 -3.75
C MET A 335 -13.69 -25.55 -2.91
N VAL A 336 -13.04 -26.63 -3.34
CA VAL A 336 -12.95 -27.88 -2.55
C VAL A 336 -12.22 -27.56 -1.24
N PRO A 337 -12.87 -27.76 -0.07
CA PRO A 337 -12.27 -27.38 1.20
C PRO A 337 -11.10 -28.30 1.60
N PRO A 338 -10.11 -27.79 2.35
CA PRO A 338 -9.13 -28.64 3.03
C PRO A 338 -9.80 -29.69 3.90
N GLY A 339 -9.28 -30.92 3.88
CA GLY A 339 -9.88 -32.04 4.61
C GLY A 339 -11.13 -32.66 3.96
N ALA A 340 -11.57 -32.17 2.79
CA ALA A 340 -12.62 -32.81 2.03
C ALA A 340 -12.26 -34.27 1.73
N THR A 341 -13.26 -35.16 1.81
CA THR A 341 -13.12 -36.56 1.42
C THR A 341 -13.98 -36.86 0.20
N THR A 342 -13.61 -37.90 -0.55
CA THR A 342 -14.39 -38.37 -1.69
C THR A 342 -15.82 -38.71 -1.28
N GLY A 343 -16.80 -38.05 -1.90
CA GLY A 343 -18.22 -38.27 -1.62
C GLY A 343 -19.11 -37.29 -2.37
N ARG A 344 -20.40 -37.27 -2.03
CA ARG A 344 -21.38 -36.39 -2.69
C ARG A 344 -21.23 -34.95 -2.17
N VAL A 345 -21.54 -34.00 -3.04
CA VAL A 345 -21.62 -32.57 -2.70
C VAL A 345 -23.05 -32.24 -2.30
N VAL A 346 -23.24 -31.55 -1.19
CA VAL A 346 -24.56 -31.11 -0.70
C VAL A 346 -24.59 -29.59 -0.68
N VAL A 347 -25.63 -29.00 -1.27
CA VAL A 347 -25.94 -27.57 -1.18
C VAL A 347 -27.16 -27.36 -0.29
N THR A 348 -27.15 -26.31 0.53
CA THR A 348 -28.22 -25.98 1.48
C THR A 348 -28.73 -24.57 1.22
N THR A 349 -30.05 -24.44 1.16
CA THR A 349 -30.78 -23.16 1.16
C THR A 349 -31.76 -23.15 2.34
N THR A 350 -32.49 -22.05 2.51
CA THR A 350 -33.54 -21.96 3.53
C THR A 350 -34.72 -22.91 3.25
N GLN A 351 -34.90 -23.32 1.99
CA GLN A 351 -36.01 -24.17 1.55
C GLN A 351 -35.65 -25.66 1.47
N GLY A 352 -34.42 -26.04 1.81
CA GLY A 352 -33.97 -27.44 1.85
C GLY A 352 -32.58 -27.64 1.28
N THR A 353 -32.21 -28.92 1.10
CA THR A 353 -30.91 -29.35 0.58
C THR A 353 -31.04 -30.06 -0.76
N ALA A 354 -30.00 -29.97 -1.59
CA ALA A 354 -29.84 -30.81 -2.78
C ALA A 354 -28.49 -31.51 -2.73
N THR A 355 -28.47 -32.76 -3.17
CA THR A 355 -27.27 -33.60 -3.21
C THR A 355 -26.90 -33.88 -4.66
N SER A 356 -25.62 -33.79 -5.00
CA SER A 356 -25.12 -34.11 -6.34
C SER A 356 -25.48 -35.54 -6.75
N ALA A 357 -25.82 -35.75 -8.02
CA ALA A 357 -26.11 -37.08 -8.55
C ALA A 357 -24.87 -38.00 -8.53
N GLY A 358 -23.70 -37.44 -8.87
CA GLY A 358 -22.40 -38.11 -8.82
C GLY A 358 -21.59 -37.80 -7.56
N VAL A 359 -20.47 -38.49 -7.42
CA VAL A 359 -19.47 -38.31 -6.35
C VAL A 359 -18.37 -37.37 -6.83
N PHE A 360 -17.97 -36.40 -6.00
CA PHE A 360 -16.73 -35.66 -6.19
C PHE A 360 -15.56 -36.48 -5.67
N THR A 361 -14.56 -36.73 -6.52
CA THR A 361 -13.36 -37.48 -6.12
C THR A 361 -12.26 -36.52 -5.67
N VAL A 362 -11.95 -36.52 -4.37
CA VAL A 362 -10.85 -35.71 -3.83
C VAL A 362 -9.52 -36.42 -4.12
N THR A 363 -8.61 -35.76 -4.84
CA THR A 363 -7.29 -36.31 -5.19
C THR A 363 -6.18 -35.71 -4.31
N GLY A 364 -5.10 -36.45 -4.03
CA GLY A 364 -3.92 -35.88 -3.37
C GLY A 364 -4.03 -35.52 -1.87
N THR A 365 -4.85 -36.20 -1.08
CA THR A 365 -4.93 -35.97 0.38
C THR A 365 -3.65 -36.45 1.07
N GLY A 366 -2.64 -35.58 1.17
CA GLY A 366 -1.58 -35.76 2.16
C GLY A 366 -2.18 -35.85 3.57
N ALA A 367 -1.49 -36.49 4.51
CA ALA A 367 -1.93 -36.51 5.90
C ALA A 367 -2.04 -35.08 6.45
N ALA A 368 -3.06 -34.81 7.28
CA ALA A 368 -3.24 -33.51 7.90
C ALA A 368 -1.97 -33.04 8.63
N PRO A 369 -1.68 -31.74 8.65
CA PRO A 369 -0.55 -31.23 9.39
C PRO A 369 -0.79 -31.43 10.89
N THR A 370 0.29 -31.44 11.67
CA THR A 370 0.20 -31.18 13.12
C THR A 370 1.13 -30.04 13.44
N VAL A 371 0.76 -29.19 14.40
CA VAL A 371 1.67 -28.21 14.99
C VAL A 371 1.97 -28.67 16.41
N LEU A 372 3.22 -29.04 16.66
CA LEU A 372 3.67 -29.55 17.96
C LEU A 372 4.12 -28.43 18.88
N SER A 373 4.80 -27.42 18.34
CA SER A 373 5.29 -26.28 19.11
C SER A 373 5.63 -25.10 18.20
N PHE A 374 5.80 -23.93 18.83
CA PHE A 374 6.41 -22.77 18.21
C PHE A 374 7.50 -22.20 19.14
N SER A 375 8.48 -21.54 18.54
CA SER A 375 9.54 -20.83 19.24
C SER A 375 9.67 -19.41 18.68
N PRO A 376 9.63 -18.38 19.54
CA PRO A 376 9.65 -18.45 21.02
C PRO A 376 8.29 -18.83 21.64
N THR A 377 8.29 -19.68 22.68
CA THR A 377 7.07 -20.21 23.31
C THR A 377 6.24 -19.16 24.05
N GLY A 378 6.85 -18.04 24.43
CA GLY A 378 6.16 -16.90 25.06
C GLY A 378 5.55 -15.91 24.07
N GLY A 379 5.69 -16.13 22.76
CA GLY A 379 5.33 -15.18 21.73
C GLY A 379 6.52 -14.39 21.18
N ALA A 380 6.26 -13.49 20.22
CA ALA A 380 7.28 -12.64 19.61
C ALA A 380 6.69 -11.28 19.19
N PRO A 381 7.51 -10.23 19.08
CA PRO A 381 7.03 -8.93 18.58
C PRO A 381 6.71 -8.97 17.08
N GLN A 382 5.94 -8.00 16.61
CA GLN A 382 5.65 -7.82 15.19
C GLN A 382 6.95 -7.72 14.37
N GLY A 383 6.99 -8.35 13.20
CA GLY A 383 8.18 -8.42 12.33
C GLY A 383 9.22 -9.46 12.75
N ALA A 384 9.10 -10.08 13.93
CA ALA A 384 10.00 -11.17 14.32
C ALA A 384 9.65 -12.49 13.61
N THR A 385 10.66 -13.33 13.40
CA THR A 385 10.47 -14.68 12.87
C THR A 385 10.15 -15.68 14.00
N VAL A 386 9.16 -16.52 13.76
CA VAL A 386 8.71 -17.61 14.63
C VAL A 386 8.98 -18.94 13.92
N THR A 387 9.63 -19.87 14.61
CA THR A 387 9.80 -21.24 14.12
C THR A 387 8.64 -22.10 14.60
N ILE A 388 7.98 -22.79 13.67
CA ILE A 388 6.84 -23.67 13.93
C ILE A 388 7.28 -25.10 13.62
N THR A 389 7.18 -25.99 14.61
CA THR A 389 7.58 -27.40 14.49
C THR A 389 6.34 -28.29 14.54
N GLY A 390 6.30 -29.31 13.70
CA GLY A 390 5.11 -30.11 13.45
C GLY A 390 5.36 -31.37 12.62
N THR A 391 4.32 -31.88 11.97
CA THR A 391 4.40 -32.93 10.95
C THR A 391 3.56 -32.55 9.73
N ASN A 392 3.85 -33.16 8.58
CA ASN A 392 3.17 -32.94 7.30
C ASN A 392 3.05 -31.47 6.88
N LEU A 393 4.06 -30.64 7.20
CA LEU A 393 4.06 -29.20 6.89
C LEU A 393 4.46 -28.88 5.45
N THR A 394 4.89 -29.87 4.67
CA THR A 394 5.16 -29.72 3.23
C THR A 394 3.90 -29.30 2.48
N GLY A 395 4.02 -28.30 1.61
CA GLY A 395 2.89 -27.77 0.87
C GLY A 395 1.95 -26.90 1.72
N ALA A 396 2.39 -26.41 2.89
CA ALA A 396 1.62 -25.42 3.63
C ALA A 396 1.23 -24.24 2.72
N THR A 397 -0.05 -23.89 2.74
CA THR A 397 -0.66 -22.83 1.93
C THR A 397 -0.95 -21.57 2.75
N ALA A 398 -1.04 -21.70 4.09
CA ALA A 398 -1.22 -20.57 4.98
C ALA A 398 -0.58 -20.83 6.35
N VAL A 399 -0.09 -19.76 6.97
CA VAL A 399 0.19 -19.67 8.39
C VAL A 399 -0.52 -18.42 8.91
N THR A 400 -1.28 -18.53 10.00
CA THR A 400 -2.03 -17.41 10.57
C THR A 400 -1.74 -17.20 12.05
N PHE A 401 -1.71 -15.93 12.47
CA PHE A 401 -1.62 -15.48 13.86
C PHE A 401 -2.93 -14.78 14.22
N ASN A 402 -3.75 -15.43 15.04
CA ASN A 402 -5.11 -15.04 15.36
C ASN A 402 -5.95 -14.68 14.13
N GLY A 403 -5.86 -15.50 13.08
CA GLY A 403 -6.53 -15.27 11.79
C GLY A 403 -5.80 -14.31 10.84
N THR A 404 -4.78 -13.59 11.28
CA THR A 404 -3.97 -12.72 10.41
C THR A 404 -2.92 -13.54 9.65
N THR A 405 -2.99 -13.52 8.32
CA THR A 405 -2.06 -14.27 7.45
C THR A 405 -0.63 -13.76 7.56
N ALA A 406 0.31 -14.70 7.70
CA ALA A 406 1.74 -14.43 7.76
C ALA A 406 2.46 -14.82 6.49
N VAL A 407 3.58 -14.12 6.25
CA VAL A 407 4.60 -14.59 5.31
C VAL A 407 5.36 -15.72 6.00
N PHE A 408 5.48 -16.86 5.33
CA PHE A 408 6.16 -18.03 5.87
C PHE A 408 6.99 -18.73 4.79
N SER A 409 7.91 -19.58 5.23
CA SER A 409 8.68 -20.48 4.38
C SER A 409 8.65 -21.89 4.93
N VAL A 410 8.38 -22.84 4.05
CA VAL A 410 8.46 -24.28 4.34
C VAL A 410 9.93 -24.68 4.37
N VAL A 411 10.44 -25.02 5.56
CA VAL A 411 11.82 -25.49 5.72
C VAL A 411 11.89 -27.00 5.46
N SER A 412 10.94 -27.76 5.99
CA SER A 412 10.81 -29.21 5.78
C SER A 412 9.39 -29.70 6.09
N ALA A 413 9.16 -31.01 6.00
CA ALA A 413 7.89 -31.62 6.42
C ALA A 413 7.58 -31.47 7.92
N THR A 414 8.55 -31.05 8.74
CA THR A 414 8.38 -30.89 10.18
C THR A 414 8.68 -29.50 10.70
N VAL A 415 9.14 -28.57 9.84
CA VAL A 415 9.52 -27.21 10.26
C VAL A 415 9.04 -26.16 9.24
N LEU A 416 8.42 -25.11 9.76
CA LEU A 416 8.09 -23.85 9.08
C LEU A 416 8.74 -22.68 9.82
N THR A 417 9.03 -21.60 9.11
CA THR A 417 9.31 -20.29 9.73
C THR A 417 8.30 -19.29 9.22
N ALA A 418 7.72 -18.48 10.11
CA ALA A 418 6.73 -17.46 9.77
C ALA A 418 7.10 -16.12 10.42
N THR A 419 6.88 -15.02 9.72
CA THR A 419 7.10 -13.67 10.26
C THR A 419 5.81 -13.15 10.87
N VAL A 420 5.85 -12.67 12.11
CA VAL A 420 4.67 -12.10 12.78
C VAL A 420 4.19 -10.86 12.01
N PRO A 421 2.96 -10.84 11.48
CA PRO A 421 2.43 -9.70 10.72
C PRO A 421 2.32 -8.42 11.56
N ALA A 422 2.40 -7.26 10.90
CA ALA A 422 2.27 -5.94 11.55
C ALA A 422 0.86 -5.69 12.15
N THR A 423 -0.17 -6.40 11.69
CA THR A 423 -1.54 -6.29 12.20
C THR A 423 -1.94 -7.49 13.07
N ALA A 424 -1.01 -8.41 13.34
CA ALA A 424 -1.32 -9.58 14.15
C ALA A 424 -1.64 -9.19 15.60
N THR A 425 -2.61 -9.89 16.17
CA THR A 425 -2.99 -9.82 17.58
C THR A 425 -2.70 -11.15 18.27
N SER A 426 -2.58 -11.14 19.59
CA SER A 426 -2.38 -12.36 20.38
C SER A 426 -3.56 -13.31 20.21
N GLY A 427 -3.28 -14.60 20.01
CA GLY A 427 -4.31 -15.60 19.78
C GLY A 427 -3.79 -16.91 19.20
N SER A 428 -4.67 -17.60 18.46
CA SER A 428 -4.38 -18.91 17.87
C SER A 428 -3.29 -18.83 16.80
N LEU A 429 -2.29 -19.72 16.83
CA LEU A 429 -1.33 -19.90 15.73
C LEU A 429 -1.71 -21.14 14.94
N ALA A 430 -1.99 -21.00 13.63
CA ALA A 430 -2.43 -22.11 12.80
C ALA A 430 -1.64 -22.25 11.49
N VAL A 431 -1.53 -23.48 10.99
CA VAL A 431 -0.94 -23.85 9.71
C VAL A 431 -1.98 -24.59 8.88
N THR A 432 -2.10 -24.25 7.60
CA THR A 432 -2.95 -24.95 6.64
C THR A 432 -2.10 -25.57 5.54
N THR A 433 -2.42 -26.80 5.18
CA THR A 433 -1.86 -27.55 4.04
C THR A 433 -3.01 -28.15 3.22
N PRO A 434 -2.76 -28.69 2.02
CA PRO A 434 -3.75 -29.46 1.27
C PRO A 434 -4.36 -30.63 2.06
N GLY A 435 -3.62 -31.19 3.01
CA GLY A 435 -4.08 -32.27 3.89
C GLY A 435 -5.02 -31.82 5.02
N GLY A 436 -5.19 -30.51 5.24
CA GLY A 436 -6.01 -29.93 6.32
C GLY A 436 -5.29 -28.82 7.09
N GLY A 437 -5.91 -28.35 8.17
CA GLY A 437 -5.35 -27.34 9.08
C GLY A 437 -4.94 -27.92 10.44
N ALA A 438 -3.98 -27.27 11.10
CA ALA A 438 -3.58 -27.59 12.46
C ALA A 438 -3.25 -26.32 13.25
N THR A 439 -3.66 -26.31 14.52
CA THR A 439 -3.40 -25.22 15.46
C THR A 439 -2.32 -25.64 16.44
N ALA A 440 -1.43 -24.70 16.79
CA ALA A 440 -0.44 -24.94 17.81
C ALA A 440 -1.08 -25.15 19.20
N PRO A 441 -0.47 -25.96 20.07
CA PRO A 441 -0.87 -26.01 21.47
C PRO A 441 -0.52 -24.68 22.15
N GLY A 442 -1.53 -23.95 22.61
CA GLY A 442 -1.41 -22.70 23.35
C GLY A 442 -1.70 -21.43 22.55
N ILE A 443 -1.62 -20.29 23.24
CA ILE A 443 -1.86 -18.96 22.67
C ILE A 443 -0.52 -18.34 22.29
N PHE A 444 -0.38 -17.89 21.04
CA PHE A 444 0.75 -17.07 20.63
C PHE A 444 0.51 -15.62 21.06
N ARG A 445 1.48 -15.01 21.75
CA ARG A 445 1.40 -13.61 22.21
C ARG A 445 2.18 -12.69 21.29
N VAL A 446 1.56 -11.60 20.84
CA VAL A 446 2.25 -10.54 20.12
C VAL A 446 2.83 -9.58 21.15
N LEU A 447 4.14 -9.64 21.34
CA LEU A 447 4.81 -8.89 22.41
C LEU A 447 4.93 -7.40 22.05
N PRO A 448 4.73 -6.49 23.02
CA PRO A 448 4.93 -5.06 22.79
C PRO A 448 6.40 -4.74 22.48
N THR A 449 6.63 -3.67 21.72
CA THR A 449 7.97 -3.12 21.50
C THR A 449 8.02 -1.63 21.83
N LEU A 450 9.21 -1.12 22.17
CA LEU A 450 9.50 0.31 22.21
C LEU A 450 10.62 0.58 21.20
N THR A 451 10.37 1.48 20.27
CA THR A 451 11.29 1.85 19.20
C THR A 451 11.93 3.22 19.44
N ALA A 452 11.24 4.15 20.14
CA ALA A 452 11.78 5.47 20.46
C ALA A 452 11.22 6.06 21.76
N LEU A 453 11.99 6.98 22.34
CA LEU A 453 11.66 7.79 23.52
C LEU A 453 11.97 9.25 23.18
N ALA A 454 11.00 10.15 23.32
CA ALA A 454 11.17 11.56 23.02
C ALA A 454 10.66 12.45 24.17
N PRO A 455 11.55 13.17 24.89
CA PRO A 455 13.00 13.08 24.84
C PRO A 455 13.53 11.74 25.42
N ALA A 456 14.76 11.33 25.08
CA ALA A 456 15.39 10.11 25.62
C ALA A 456 16.06 10.31 27.00
N SER A 457 16.04 11.53 27.52
CA SER A 457 16.58 11.90 28.83
C SER A 457 15.87 13.14 29.39
N GLY A 458 15.84 13.28 30.71
CA GLY A 458 15.34 14.48 31.37
C GLY A 458 15.25 14.35 32.90
N PRO A 459 15.10 15.46 33.65
CA PRO A 459 14.91 15.41 35.09
C PRO A 459 13.52 14.90 35.46
N VAL A 460 13.31 14.63 36.76
CA VAL A 460 11.99 14.35 37.34
C VAL A 460 11.00 15.44 36.89
N GLY A 461 9.80 15.04 36.46
CA GLY A 461 8.76 15.92 35.91
C GLY A 461 8.77 16.06 34.39
N THR A 462 9.78 15.54 33.68
CA THR A 462 9.79 15.54 32.21
C THR A 462 8.68 14.65 31.64
N THR A 463 7.87 15.15 30.71
CA THR A 463 6.94 14.32 29.92
C THR A 463 7.66 13.69 28.74
N VAL A 464 7.50 12.37 28.57
CA VAL A 464 8.19 11.54 27.58
C VAL A 464 7.17 10.81 26.72
N THR A 465 7.29 10.91 25.40
CA THR A 465 6.54 10.09 24.44
C THR A 465 7.29 8.78 24.18
N LEU A 466 6.63 7.66 24.44
CA LEU A 466 7.09 6.30 24.19
C LEU A 466 6.46 5.80 22.88
N THR A 467 7.27 5.58 21.86
CA THR A 467 6.82 5.07 20.56
C THR A 467 7.14 3.58 20.44
N GLY A 468 6.22 2.79 19.89
CA GLY A 468 6.33 1.34 19.85
C GLY A 468 5.23 0.64 19.07
N THR A 469 5.01 -0.64 19.38
CA THR A 469 3.90 -1.45 18.82
C THR A 469 3.20 -2.22 19.93
N SER A 470 1.92 -2.56 19.71
CA SER A 470 1.10 -3.37 20.63
C SER A 470 1.02 -2.79 22.05
N LEU A 471 0.93 -1.47 22.16
CA LEU A 471 0.93 -0.73 23.44
C LEU A 471 -0.47 -0.53 24.05
N THR A 472 -1.54 -0.87 23.32
CA THR A 472 -2.92 -0.82 23.84
C THR A 472 -3.08 -1.73 25.06
N GLY A 473 -3.83 -1.28 26.06
CA GLY A 473 -4.04 -2.04 27.30
C GLY A 473 -2.81 -2.10 28.21
N ALA A 474 -1.86 -1.18 28.07
CA ALA A 474 -0.75 -1.04 29.01
C ALA A 474 -1.25 -0.97 30.46
N LEU A 475 -0.71 -1.86 31.30
CA LEU A 475 -1.04 -2.02 32.71
C LEU A 475 -0.21 -1.09 33.59
N ASP A 476 1.06 -0.89 33.24
CA ASP A 476 1.95 0.07 33.90
C ASP A 476 3.11 0.53 33.01
N VAL A 477 3.62 1.73 33.34
CA VAL A 477 4.88 2.28 32.87
C VAL A 477 5.79 2.53 34.06
N LYS A 478 7.05 2.09 33.97
CA LYS A 478 8.05 2.27 35.04
C LYS A 478 9.35 2.84 34.52
N PHE A 479 9.91 3.84 35.21
CA PHE A 479 11.26 4.35 34.99
C PHE A 479 12.20 3.67 35.99
N ASN A 480 13.02 2.74 35.49
CA ASN A 480 13.94 1.92 36.28
C ASN A 480 13.30 1.29 37.53
N GLY A 481 12.06 0.80 37.40
CA GLY A 481 11.29 0.18 38.49
C GLY A 481 10.30 1.11 39.21
N THR A 482 10.43 2.43 39.07
CA THR A 482 9.53 3.41 39.69
C THR A 482 8.31 3.67 38.79
N TYR A 483 7.09 3.46 39.32
CA TYR A 483 5.83 3.68 38.58
C TYR A 483 5.68 5.14 38.15
N ALA A 484 5.29 5.34 36.89
CA ALA A 484 5.03 6.65 36.31
C ALA A 484 3.54 6.82 35.96
N PRO A 485 2.98 8.03 36.10
CA PRO A 485 1.70 8.36 35.49
C PRO A 485 1.86 8.37 33.95
N PHE A 486 0.89 7.80 33.25
CA PHE A 486 0.91 7.67 31.79
C PHE A 486 -0.48 7.73 31.16
N THR A 487 -0.52 7.98 29.86
CA THR A 487 -1.72 7.96 29.02
C THR A 487 -1.40 7.17 27.75
N VAL A 488 -2.26 6.20 27.42
CA VAL A 488 -2.15 5.47 26.15
C VAL A 488 -2.86 6.29 25.08
N THR A 489 -2.10 6.80 24.11
CA THR A 489 -2.65 7.64 23.03
C THR A 489 -3.05 6.82 21.80
N SER A 490 -2.38 5.69 21.55
CA SER A 490 -2.70 4.74 20.48
C SER A 490 -2.02 3.39 20.73
N ALA A 491 -2.25 2.42 19.85
CA ALA A 491 -1.52 1.14 19.87
C ALA A 491 0.00 1.27 19.67
N THR A 492 0.49 2.44 19.25
CA THR A 492 1.90 2.71 18.94
C THR A 492 2.50 3.84 19.76
N SER A 493 1.73 4.50 20.64
CA SER A 493 2.20 5.66 21.38
C SER A 493 1.60 5.76 22.80
N ILE A 494 2.47 5.96 23.78
CA ILE A 494 2.13 6.28 25.18
C ILE A 494 2.86 7.56 25.59
N THR A 495 2.23 8.46 26.33
CA THR A 495 2.90 9.58 27.01
C THR A 495 3.05 9.25 28.50
N ALA A 496 4.24 9.41 29.08
CA ALA A 496 4.51 9.16 30.51
C ALA A 496 5.39 10.24 31.12
N THR A 497 5.16 10.60 32.40
CA THR A 497 5.96 11.63 33.09
C THR A 497 6.98 11.00 34.03
N VAL A 498 8.25 11.45 34.00
CA VAL A 498 9.33 10.95 34.87
C VAL A 498 8.96 11.17 36.34
N PRO A 499 8.71 10.12 37.14
CA PRO A 499 8.18 10.25 38.48
C PRO A 499 9.28 10.63 39.50
N PRO A 500 8.92 11.23 40.65
CA PRO A 500 9.85 11.42 41.77
C PRO A 500 10.51 10.10 42.19
N GLY A 501 11.82 10.13 42.44
CA GLY A 501 12.60 8.93 42.78
C GLY A 501 12.94 8.02 41.59
N ALA A 502 12.64 8.42 40.35
CA ALA A 502 13.15 7.74 39.17
C ALA A 502 14.69 7.84 39.12
N THR A 503 15.33 6.77 38.68
CA THR A 503 16.79 6.72 38.43
C THR A 503 17.06 6.34 36.98
N THR A 504 18.27 6.65 36.48
CA THR A 504 18.68 6.27 35.13
C THR A 504 18.61 4.75 34.94
N GLY A 505 17.97 4.31 33.85
CA GLY A 505 17.76 2.90 33.56
C GLY A 505 16.70 2.68 32.49
N ASN A 506 16.10 1.49 32.47
CA ASN A 506 15.09 1.16 31.47
C ASN A 506 13.73 1.75 31.83
N VAL A 507 13.09 2.42 30.88
CA VAL A 507 11.63 2.56 30.86
C VAL A 507 11.05 1.21 30.45
N THR A 508 10.12 0.69 31.24
CA THR A 508 9.40 -0.56 30.95
C THR A 508 7.93 -0.27 30.79
N VAL A 509 7.32 -0.78 29.72
CA VAL A 509 5.87 -0.80 29.52
C VAL A 509 5.42 -2.24 29.62
N ARG A 510 4.46 -2.53 30.51
CA ARG A 510 3.89 -3.87 30.67
C ARG A 510 2.46 -3.89 30.15
N THR A 511 2.15 -4.84 29.27
CA THR A 511 0.80 -5.15 28.78
C THR A 511 0.39 -6.55 29.26
N PRO A 512 -0.87 -6.97 29.08
CA PRO A 512 -1.30 -8.35 29.38
C PRO A 512 -0.51 -9.42 28.61
N ASP A 513 0.07 -9.06 27.46
CA ASP A 513 0.77 -9.98 26.58
C ASP A 513 2.29 -10.00 26.73
N GLY A 514 2.88 -8.99 27.38
CA GLY A 514 4.32 -8.96 27.60
C GLY A 514 4.83 -7.64 28.16
N SER A 515 6.13 -7.40 27.99
CA SER A 515 6.74 -6.13 28.39
C SER A 515 7.76 -5.67 27.36
N ALA A 516 7.75 -4.37 27.09
CA ALA A 516 8.74 -3.70 26.27
C ALA A 516 9.64 -2.83 27.15
N ARG A 517 10.90 -2.66 26.75
CA ARG A 517 11.86 -1.83 27.48
C ARG A 517 12.71 -0.99 26.54
N SER A 518 13.04 0.23 26.96
CA SER A 518 14.00 1.10 26.27
C SER A 518 14.74 1.96 27.29
N ALA A 519 15.99 2.34 27.00
CA ALA A 519 16.84 3.04 27.94
C ALA A 519 16.48 4.53 28.04
N PHE A 520 16.39 5.06 29.26
CA PHE A 520 16.16 6.48 29.54
C PHE A 520 17.15 6.99 30.60
N THR A 521 17.67 8.18 30.39
CA THR A 521 18.60 8.82 31.34
C THR A 521 17.85 9.85 32.19
N VAL A 522 17.73 9.58 33.50
CA VAL A 522 17.23 10.58 34.45
C VAL A 522 18.38 11.52 34.78
N THR A 523 18.23 12.80 34.42
CA THR A 523 19.25 13.82 34.70
C THR A 523 18.94 14.50 36.03
N SER A 524 19.94 14.67 36.90
CA SER A 524 19.79 15.45 38.13
C SER A 524 19.81 16.96 37.83
N SER A 525 19.05 17.75 38.59
CA SER A 525 19.02 19.23 38.51
C SER A 525 19.11 19.83 39.92
N ILE A 526 19.76 20.99 40.06
CA ILE A 526 19.81 21.72 41.34
C ILE A 526 18.50 22.50 41.61
N ASN A 527 18.01 22.46 42.85
CA ASN A 527 16.85 23.24 43.31
C ASN A 527 17.22 24.02 44.59
N LEU A 528 17.00 25.34 44.62
CA LEU A 528 17.10 26.17 45.83
C LEU A 528 15.68 26.51 46.29
N ALA A 529 15.22 25.84 47.35
CA ALA A 529 13.85 25.93 47.83
C ALA A 529 13.63 27.11 48.78
N SER A 530 14.55 27.36 49.73
CA SER A 530 14.40 28.45 50.72
C SER A 530 15.71 28.83 51.43
N PHE A 531 15.70 29.92 52.22
CA PHE A 531 16.82 30.27 53.12
C PHE A 531 16.37 31.04 54.38
N ALA A 532 17.14 30.96 55.47
CA ALA A 532 16.89 31.68 56.73
C ALA A 532 18.18 32.01 57.50
N PRO A 533 18.29 33.16 58.19
CA PRO A 533 17.33 34.28 58.25
C PRO A 533 17.31 35.12 56.96
N GLN A 534 16.32 36.02 56.82
CA GLN A 534 16.14 36.86 55.62
C GLN A 534 17.00 38.14 55.62
N SER A 535 17.61 38.51 56.75
CA SER A 535 18.48 39.69 56.87
C SER A 535 19.56 39.52 57.94
N GLY A 536 20.63 40.32 57.84
CA GLY A 536 21.66 40.39 58.89
C GLY A 536 22.95 41.12 58.50
N PRO A 537 23.78 41.49 59.49
CA PRO A 537 25.09 42.11 59.26
C PRO A 537 26.11 41.18 58.58
N VAL A 538 26.97 41.77 57.75
CA VAL A 538 28.10 41.06 57.12
C VAL A 538 29.03 40.46 58.16
N LEU A 539 29.74 39.39 57.80
CA LEU A 539 30.73 38.66 58.59
C LEU A 539 30.19 37.93 59.84
N THR A 540 29.06 38.35 60.40
CA THR A 540 28.52 37.80 61.65
C THR A 540 27.25 36.96 61.45
N THR A 541 26.52 37.13 60.34
CA THR A 541 25.30 36.37 60.08
C THR A 541 25.59 35.10 59.27
N ARG A 542 25.12 33.95 59.79
CA ARG A 542 25.06 32.67 59.08
C ARG A 542 23.65 32.46 58.53
N VAL A 543 23.55 31.99 57.29
CA VAL A 543 22.30 31.73 56.55
C VAL A 543 22.25 30.26 56.16
N ASP A 544 21.15 29.61 56.51
CA ASP A 544 20.81 28.24 56.13
C ASP A 544 20.04 28.27 54.81
N ILE A 545 20.57 27.61 53.78
CA ILE A 545 19.99 27.53 52.44
C ILE A 545 19.55 26.08 52.22
N LEU A 546 18.25 25.87 51.97
CA LEU A 546 17.61 24.55 51.85
C LEU A 546 17.18 24.29 50.40
N GLY A 547 17.32 23.06 49.93
CA GLY A 547 17.03 22.66 48.55
C GLY A 547 17.46 21.23 48.24
N ASP A 548 17.86 20.96 47.00
CA ASP A 548 18.33 19.65 46.52
C ASP A 548 19.46 19.82 45.49
N GLY A 549 20.40 18.86 45.42
CA GLY A 549 21.49 18.87 44.43
C GLY A 549 22.65 19.81 44.77
N PHE A 550 22.88 20.05 46.07
CA PHE A 550 23.94 20.91 46.59
C PHE A 550 25.29 20.21 46.77
N THR A 551 25.35 18.87 46.70
CA THR A 551 26.63 18.15 46.77
C THR A 551 27.51 18.56 45.59
N GLY A 552 28.74 18.97 45.91
CA GLY A 552 29.67 19.50 44.92
C GLY A 552 29.40 20.96 44.53
N ALA A 553 28.53 21.70 45.24
CA ALA A 553 28.34 23.12 45.01
C ALA A 553 29.68 23.87 44.96
N THR A 554 29.92 24.56 43.85
CA THR A 554 31.17 25.26 43.54
C THR A 554 31.07 26.76 43.79
N VAL A 555 29.85 27.31 43.86
CA VAL A 555 29.61 28.74 44.08
C VAL A 555 28.37 28.94 44.94
N VAL A 556 28.48 29.74 45.99
CA VAL A 556 27.36 30.36 46.71
C VAL A 556 27.62 31.86 46.79
N THR A 557 26.70 32.67 46.29
CA THR A 557 26.86 34.14 46.28
C THR A 557 25.64 34.84 46.85
N PHE A 558 25.86 35.92 47.60
CA PHE A 558 24.84 36.90 47.98
C PHE A 558 24.92 38.09 47.02
N ASN A 559 23.93 38.24 46.15
CA ASN A 559 23.88 39.24 45.10
C ASN A 559 25.18 39.34 44.28
N GLY A 560 25.73 38.19 43.89
CA GLY A 560 27.00 38.09 43.15
C GLY A 560 28.27 38.14 43.99
N THR A 561 28.19 38.45 45.29
CA THR A 561 29.36 38.42 46.20
C THR A 561 29.59 37.00 46.73
N PRO A 562 30.74 36.36 46.47
CA PRO A 562 31.02 35.01 46.94
C PRO A 562 31.01 34.91 48.46
N ALA A 563 30.27 33.95 48.99
CA ALA A 563 30.22 33.64 50.41
C ALA A 563 31.25 32.57 50.78
N THR A 564 31.68 32.56 52.04
CA THR A 564 32.20 31.33 52.65
C THR A 564 31.00 30.46 53.02
N TYR A 565 31.00 29.22 52.60
CA TYR A 565 29.92 28.28 52.86
C TYR A 565 30.42 26.88 53.17
N THR A 566 29.57 26.09 53.80
CA THR A 566 29.74 24.65 53.99
C THR A 566 28.53 23.95 53.39
N VAL A 567 28.75 22.96 52.54
CA VAL A 567 27.68 22.05 52.10
C VAL A 567 27.46 21.06 53.24
N ALA A 568 26.37 21.23 53.99
CA ALA A 568 26.07 20.41 55.16
C ALA A 568 25.50 19.04 54.74
N SER A 569 24.69 19.03 53.68
CA SER A 569 24.19 17.81 53.02
C SER A 569 23.86 18.13 51.56
N ASP A 570 23.39 17.14 50.79
CA ASP A 570 22.90 17.39 49.43
C ASP A 570 21.68 18.34 49.39
N ASN A 571 21.03 18.54 50.53
CA ASN A 571 19.81 19.34 50.65
C ASN A 571 20.01 20.64 51.44
N GLU A 572 21.21 20.89 51.97
CA GLU A 572 21.46 22.02 52.86
C GLU A 572 22.86 22.60 52.72
N ILE A 573 22.93 23.93 52.58
CA ILE A 573 24.15 24.73 52.59
C ILE A 573 24.07 25.75 53.73
N TRP A 574 25.15 25.89 54.48
CA TRP A 574 25.32 26.95 55.47
C TRP A 574 26.30 27.99 54.94
N ALA A 575 25.84 29.21 54.70
CA ALA A 575 26.65 30.28 54.14
C ALA A 575 26.72 31.49 55.08
N THR A 576 27.92 32.00 55.34
CA THR A 576 28.10 33.25 56.10
C THR A 576 28.01 34.43 55.14
N VAL A 577 27.25 35.47 55.51
CA VAL A 577 27.13 36.70 54.73
C VAL A 577 28.50 37.33 54.58
N PRO A 578 29.08 37.40 53.35
CA PRO A 578 30.46 37.82 53.18
C PRO A 578 30.66 39.32 53.42
N ALA A 579 31.88 39.73 53.76
CA ALA A 579 32.24 41.15 53.71
C ALA A 579 32.03 41.70 52.30
N GLY A 580 31.43 42.88 52.20
CA GLY A 580 31.08 43.49 50.91
C GLY A 580 29.80 42.95 50.27
N ALA A 581 29.08 42.02 50.93
CA ALA A 581 27.75 41.62 50.46
C ALA A 581 26.80 42.81 50.37
N THR A 582 25.94 42.81 49.35
CA THR A 582 24.85 43.78 49.20
C THR A 582 23.51 43.05 49.21
N THR A 583 22.43 43.79 49.50
CA THR A 583 21.08 43.22 49.47
C THR A 583 20.71 42.69 48.09
N GLY A 584 20.29 41.43 47.98
CA GLY A 584 19.90 40.79 46.72
C GLY A 584 19.79 39.25 46.80
N PRO A 585 19.50 38.56 45.68
CA PRO A 585 19.22 37.12 45.68
C PRO A 585 20.46 36.28 46.01
N ILE A 586 20.21 35.10 46.59
CA ILE A 586 21.22 34.07 46.81
C ILE A 586 21.26 33.15 45.60
N ARG A 587 22.46 32.89 45.07
CA ARG A 587 22.67 31.97 43.92
C ARG A 587 23.59 30.84 44.33
N VAL A 588 23.20 29.61 44.01
CA VAL A 588 23.98 28.39 44.24
C VAL A 588 24.27 27.73 42.90
N THR A 589 25.53 27.37 42.65
CA THR A 589 25.97 26.60 41.48
C THR A 589 26.58 25.28 41.94
N SER A 590 26.20 24.19 41.29
CA SER A 590 26.82 22.87 41.44
C SER A 590 27.06 22.26 40.05
N PRO A 591 27.70 21.09 39.95
CA PRO A 591 27.81 20.35 38.68
C PRO A 591 26.46 20.03 38.03
N LEU A 592 25.36 20.11 38.78
CA LEU A 592 23.99 19.89 38.32
C LEU A 592 23.30 21.16 37.79
N GLY A 593 24.02 22.29 37.71
CA GLY A 593 23.52 23.55 37.17
C GLY A 593 23.56 24.70 38.19
N THR A 594 22.71 25.72 37.99
CA THR A 594 22.55 26.85 38.91
C THR A 594 21.10 27.02 39.32
N SER A 595 20.86 27.25 40.60
CA SER A 595 19.57 27.74 41.11
C SER A 595 19.73 29.08 41.85
N THR A 596 18.71 29.94 41.79
CA THR A 596 18.68 31.27 42.41
C THR A 596 17.45 31.39 43.29
N SER A 597 17.58 32.01 44.46
CA SER A 597 16.49 32.18 45.39
C SER A 597 15.44 33.15 44.83
N ALA A 598 14.17 32.83 45.04
CA ALA A 598 13.06 33.69 44.62
C ALA A 598 12.98 35.02 45.39
N LEU A 599 13.54 35.07 46.62
CA LEU A 599 13.56 36.26 47.49
C LEU A 599 15.00 36.77 47.73
N PRO A 600 15.23 38.08 47.95
CA PRO A 600 16.53 38.64 48.29
C PRO A 600 16.87 38.53 49.79
N PHE A 601 18.17 38.47 50.12
CA PHE A 601 18.71 38.62 51.48
C PHE A 601 19.11 40.07 51.74
N VAL A 602 18.84 40.63 52.93
CA VAL A 602 19.08 42.05 53.28
C VAL A 602 20.30 42.25 54.20
N VAL A 603 21.26 43.11 53.84
CA VAL A 603 22.52 43.34 54.59
C VAL A 603 22.47 44.62 55.48
N LEU A 604 23.01 44.58 56.71
CA LEU A 604 22.99 45.68 57.71
C LEU A 604 24.38 46.11 58.23
N THR A 605 24.69 47.41 58.44
CA THR A 605 25.95 47.93 59.04
C THR A 605 25.75 49.03 60.12
N PRO A 606 26.33 48.95 61.34
CA PRO A 606 26.17 49.98 62.40
C PRO A 606 27.15 51.18 62.29
N GLY A 607 26.65 52.40 62.54
CA GLY A 607 27.47 53.63 62.69
C GLY A 607 27.72 54.45 61.40
N ALA A 608 27.19 54.01 60.26
CA ALA A 608 27.38 54.66 58.98
C ALA A 608 26.53 55.94 58.80
N PRO A 609 26.97 56.89 57.96
CA PRO A 609 26.14 58.02 57.58
C PRO A 609 24.86 57.58 56.87
N ALA A 610 23.79 58.36 56.98
CA ALA A 610 22.50 58.07 56.38
C ALA A 610 21.94 59.29 55.63
N ILE A 611 21.25 59.08 54.52
CA ILE A 611 20.57 60.13 53.74
C ILE A 611 19.06 59.98 53.94
N THR A 612 18.40 61.06 54.34
CA THR A 612 16.96 61.09 54.61
C THR A 612 16.14 61.60 53.43
N ASP A 613 16.60 62.64 52.71
CA ASP A 613 15.89 63.24 51.56
C ASP A 613 16.76 64.17 50.69
N PHE A 614 16.14 64.80 49.68
CA PHE A 614 16.75 65.75 48.73
C PHE A 614 15.93 67.03 48.56
N SER A 615 16.59 68.16 48.28
CA SER A 615 15.93 69.43 47.97
C SER A 615 16.67 70.22 46.88
N PRO A 616 16.07 70.46 45.70
CA PRO A 616 14.81 69.87 45.21
C PRO A 616 14.91 68.33 45.01
N PRO A 617 13.79 67.59 44.91
CA PRO A 617 13.80 66.12 44.75
C PRO A 617 14.17 65.62 43.34
N ALA A 618 14.33 66.53 42.36
CA ALA A 618 14.71 66.25 40.98
C ALA A 618 15.60 67.36 40.41
N GLY A 619 16.43 67.05 39.41
CA GLY A 619 17.21 68.05 38.69
C GLY A 619 17.83 67.63 37.35
N VAL A 620 18.17 68.61 36.52
CA VAL A 620 18.87 68.42 35.23
C VAL A 620 20.39 68.43 35.44
N VAL A 621 21.13 67.85 34.49
CA VAL A 621 22.60 67.93 34.45
C VAL A 621 23.07 69.40 34.55
N GLY A 622 23.95 69.67 35.52
CA GLY A 622 24.49 71.01 35.82
C GLY A 622 23.79 71.76 36.96
N GLN A 623 22.66 71.27 37.48
CA GLN A 623 21.92 71.91 38.57
C GLN A 623 22.51 71.59 39.96
N SER A 624 22.51 72.55 40.89
CA SER A 624 22.96 72.35 42.29
C SER A 624 21.80 71.92 43.20
N ILE A 625 22.01 70.92 44.06
CA ILE A 625 20.99 70.32 44.94
C ILE A 625 21.51 70.06 46.37
N ASN A 626 20.60 70.00 47.35
CA ASN A 626 20.89 69.67 48.75
C ASN A 626 20.50 68.21 49.07
N ILE A 627 21.37 67.48 49.77
CA ILE A 627 21.20 66.10 50.25
C ILE A 627 21.20 66.15 51.78
N ASN A 628 20.08 65.82 52.44
CA ASN A 628 20.00 65.88 53.90
C ASN A 628 20.07 64.49 54.55
N GLY A 629 20.53 64.43 55.80
CA GLY A 629 20.74 63.16 56.50
C GLY A 629 21.41 63.29 57.87
N THR A 630 22.14 62.25 58.29
CA THR A 630 22.89 62.21 59.57
C THR A 630 24.33 61.71 59.35
N ASN A 631 25.26 62.22 60.17
CA ASN A 631 26.72 61.99 60.10
C ASN A 631 27.34 62.33 58.73
N LEU A 632 26.79 63.35 58.04
CA LEU A 632 27.19 63.76 56.69
C LEU A 632 28.39 64.74 56.66
N GLU A 633 29.00 65.03 57.81
CA GLU A 633 30.07 66.01 57.91
C GLU A 633 31.31 65.58 57.13
N ARG A 634 32.03 66.59 56.59
CA ARG A 634 33.27 66.40 55.84
C ARG A 634 33.09 65.47 54.65
N ALA A 635 31.94 65.51 53.98
CA ALA A 635 31.68 64.71 52.79
C ALA A 635 32.78 64.96 51.75
N THR A 636 33.44 63.89 51.35
CA THR A 636 34.59 63.92 50.44
C THR A 636 34.20 63.63 49.01
N ALA A 637 33.05 62.96 48.80
CA ALA A 637 32.48 62.72 47.49
C ALA A 637 30.95 62.58 47.57
N VAL A 638 30.29 62.97 46.50
CA VAL A 638 28.88 62.68 46.21
C VAL A 638 28.82 61.99 44.86
N SER A 639 27.93 61.02 44.70
CA SER A 639 27.63 60.44 43.39
C SER A 639 26.13 60.25 43.20
N PHE A 640 25.64 60.58 42.01
CA PHE A 640 24.26 60.40 41.58
C PHE A 640 24.15 59.13 40.76
N ASN A 641 23.53 58.10 41.33
CA ASN A 641 23.48 56.73 40.81
C ASN A 641 24.85 56.23 40.32
N GLY A 642 25.90 56.50 41.11
CA GLY A 642 27.28 56.13 40.79
C GLY A 642 28.07 57.14 39.95
N THR A 643 27.45 58.19 39.40
CA THR A 643 28.16 59.24 38.64
C THR A 643 28.70 60.32 39.59
N PRO A 644 30.02 60.58 39.65
CA PRO A 644 30.61 61.52 40.60
C PRO A 644 30.14 62.96 40.39
N GLY A 645 29.49 63.54 41.41
CA GLY A 645 29.11 64.95 41.48
C GLY A 645 30.11 65.77 42.28
N VAL A 646 30.10 67.09 42.07
CA VAL A 646 31.00 68.01 42.79
C VAL A 646 30.36 68.46 44.09
N VAL A 647 31.00 68.19 45.22
CA VAL A 647 30.59 68.68 46.54
C VAL A 647 30.97 70.15 46.68
N THR A 648 30.01 71.00 47.02
CA THR A 648 30.23 72.44 47.18
C THR A 648 30.16 72.89 48.65
N ALA A 649 29.48 72.13 49.52
CA ALA A 649 29.47 72.32 50.98
C ALA A 649 29.02 71.05 51.73
N SER A 650 29.44 70.86 52.98
CA SER A 650 28.96 69.75 53.85
C SER A 650 28.89 70.13 55.34
N THR A 651 27.83 69.70 56.04
CA THR A 651 27.64 69.71 57.50
C THR A 651 27.24 68.31 57.98
N SER A 652 27.13 68.09 59.30
CA SER A 652 26.72 66.78 59.85
C SER A 652 25.32 66.32 59.43
N THR A 653 24.49 67.22 58.89
CA THR A 653 23.12 66.93 58.47
C THR A 653 22.81 67.23 57.01
N ARG A 654 23.76 67.79 56.24
CA ARG A 654 23.51 68.18 54.85
C ARG A 654 24.77 68.24 53.99
N VAL A 655 24.67 67.83 52.72
CA VAL A 655 25.68 68.03 51.68
C VAL A 655 25.05 68.72 50.48
N THR A 656 25.72 69.75 49.94
CA THR A 656 25.30 70.42 48.69
C THR A 656 26.21 69.96 47.55
N ALA A 657 25.62 69.55 46.43
CA ALA A 657 26.36 69.03 45.27
C ALA A 657 25.69 69.37 43.93
N THR A 658 26.48 69.44 42.85
CA THR A 658 25.97 69.67 41.48
C THR A 658 25.76 68.36 40.74
N VAL A 659 24.62 68.21 40.04
CA VAL A 659 24.28 67.04 39.22
C VAL A 659 25.24 66.96 38.03
N PRO A 660 26.08 65.92 37.92
CA PRO A 660 27.11 65.84 36.89
C PRO A 660 26.56 65.33 35.55
N THR A 661 27.26 65.62 34.46
CA THR A 661 27.03 65.01 33.15
C THR A 661 27.13 63.48 33.26
N GLY A 662 26.12 62.77 32.74
CA GLY A 662 26.02 61.31 32.81
C GLY A 662 25.29 60.76 34.04
N ALA A 663 24.84 61.61 34.98
CA ALA A 663 24.07 61.17 36.14
C ALA A 663 22.67 60.64 35.76
N THR A 664 22.38 59.37 36.04
CA THR A 664 21.03 58.80 35.83
C THR A 664 20.16 58.92 37.07
N THR A 665 18.83 58.88 36.91
CA THR A 665 17.89 58.75 38.02
C THR A 665 18.24 57.54 38.88
N GLY A 666 18.31 57.75 40.19
CA GLY A 666 18.58 56.66 41.12
C GLY A 666 19.14 57.13 42.45
N ARG A 667 19.77 56.20 43.14
CA ARG A 667 20.28 56.39 44.50
C ARG A 667 21.39 57.42 44.53
N VAL A 668 21.34 58.34 45.49
CA VAL A 668 22.47 59.25 45.73
C VAL A 668 23.31 58.68 46.85
N THR A 669 24.62 58.69 46.64
CA THR A 669 25.60 58.22 47.61
C THR A 669 26.47 59.38 48.08
N VAL A 670 26.66 59.48 49.39
CA VAL A 670 27.56 60.44 50.04
C VAL A 670 28.65 59.65 50.75
N ILE A 671 29.91 59.96 50.48
CA ILE A 671 31.07 59.38 51.17
C ILE A 671 31.60 60.37 52.19
N THR A 672 31.61 59.98 53.46
CA THR A 672 32.24 60.74 54.55
C THR A 672 33.36 59.92 55.19
N PRO A 673 34.21 60.52 56.04
CA PRO A 673 35.19 59.78 56.82
C PRO A 673 34.58 58.71 57.75
N ALA A 674 33.28 58.82 58.09
CA ALA A 674 32.56 57.88 58.95
C ALA A 674 31.91 56.71 58.18
N GLY A 675 31.93 56.73 56.84
CA GLY A 675 31.40 55.67 55.99
C GLY A 675 30.64 56.22 54.78
N THR A 676 29.84 55.36 54.16
CA THR A 676 29.08 55.70 52.95
C THR A 676 27.59 55.62 53.21
N ALA A 677 26.86 56.68 52.87
CA ALA A 677 25.41 56.75 52.95
C ALA A 677 24.83 56.62 51.56
N THR A 678 23.81 55.78 51.38
CA THR A 678 23.01 55.72 50.16
C THR A 678 21.56 56.02 50.50
N SER A 679 20.92 56.88 49.73
CA SER A 679 19.54 57.31 49.98
C SER A 679 18.53 56.16 49.89
N LEU A 680 17.45 56.22 50.68
CA LEU A 680 16.32 55.28 50.64
C LEU A 680 15.20 55.69 49.67
N ILE A 681 15.29 56.89 49.11
CA ILE A 681 14.53 57.33 47.92
C ILE A 681 15.48 57.67 46.76
N ASP A 682 14.97 57.60 45.52
CA ASP A 682 15.75 57.97 44.32
C ASP A 682 15.75 59.49 44.12
N PHE A 683 16.87 60.03 43.67
CA PHE A 683 16.93 61.38 43.13
C PHE A 683 16.68 61.30 41.62
N LEU A 684 15.67 62.03 41.14
CA LEU A 684 15.29 62.02 39.73
C LEU A 684 16.25 62.90 38.93
N VAL A 685 17.13 62.27 38.14
CA VAL A 685 17.95 62.98 37.16
C VAL A 685 17.27 62.95 35.80
N VAL A 686 17.03 64.13 35.25
CA VAL A 686 16.49 64.31 33.91
C VAL A 686 17.68 64.28 32.93
N GLN A 687 17.88 63.14 32.27
CA GLN A 687 18.98 62.84 31.31
C GLN A 687 18.62 63.21 29.87
N SER A 688 19.63 63.43 29.02
CA SER A 688 19.43 63.42 27.56
C SER A 688 19.13 62.00 27.05
N LEU A 689 18.52 61.88 25.88
CA LEU A 689 17.95 60.61 25.40
C LEU A 689 19.01 59.53 25.15
N ALA A 690 18.68 58.26 25.41
CA ALA A 690 19.63 57.14 25.34
C ALA A 690 20.23 56.92 23.93
N ASN A 691 19.61 57.48 22.91
CA ASN A 691 20.03 57.43 21.52
C ASN A 691 20.38 58.81 20.94
N ASP A 692 20.73 59.77 21.79
CA ASP A 692 21.20 61.12 21.41
C ASP A 692 22.57 61.08 20.69
N PHE A 693 23.36 60.01 20.86
CA PHE A 693 24.66 59.83 20.21
C PHE A 693 24.69 58.59 19.32
N CYS A 694 25.22 58.72 18.10
CA CYS A 694 25.36 57.58 17.20
C CYS A 694 26.29 56.47 17.75
N SER A 695 27.22 56.82 18.64
CA SER A 695 28.15 55.89 19.26
C SER A 695 27.58 55.18 20.49
N ALA A 696 26.30 55.37 20.79
CA ALA A 696 25.65 54.71 21.91
C ALA A 696 25.75 53.18 21.73
N PRO A 697 26.18 52.43 22.77
CA PRO A 697 26.48 51.00 22.65
C PRO A 697 25.24 50.15 22.31
N ASN A 698 24.04 50.66 22.58
CA ASN A 698 22.77 49.97 22.38
C ASN A 698 21.76 50.88 21.65
N LEU A 699 22.08 51.32 20.44
CA LEU A 699 21.08 52.01 19.61
C LEU A 699 19.84 51.12 19.40
N PRO A 700 18.62 51.68 19.51
CA PRO A 700 17.41 50.91 19.20
C PRO A 700 17.45 50.40 17.76
N VAL A 701 17.19 49.10 17.59
CA VAL A 701 17.27 48.40 16.30
C VAL A 701 15.91 48.40 15.63
N LEU A 702 15.84 48.94 14.42
CA LEU A 702 14.69 48.88 13.54
C LEU A 702 14.83 47.65 12.62
N THR A 703 13.77 46.85 12.50
CA THR A 703 13.72 45.67 11.62
C THR A 703 12.62 45.83 10.57
N CYS A 704 12.69 45.06 9.48
CA CYS A 704 11.67 45.07 8.44
C CYS A 704 10.26 44.79 9.02
N GLY A 705 9.30 45.66 8.71
CA GLY A 705 7.91 45.58 9.20
C GLY A 705 7.68 46.15 10.60
N ALA A 706 8.73 46.52 11.33
CA ALA A 706 8.59 47.10 12.67
C ALA A 706 8.22 48.60 12.62
N VAL A 707 7.51 49.04 13.65
CA VAL A 707 7.21 50.45 13.94
C VAL A 707 7.66 50.74 15.37
N ILE A 708 8.56 51.71 15.55
CA ILE A 708 9.12 52.09 16.84
C ILE A 708 8.66 53.50 17.20
N SER A 709 8.17 53.70 18.43
CA SER A 709 7.89 55.04 18.97
C SER A 709 9.18 55.68 19.47
N GLY A 710 9.37 56.97 19.19
CA GLY A 710 10.53 57.77 19.60
C GLY A 710 10.13 59.19 20.01
N THR A 711 11.07 59.94 20.57
CA THR A 711 10.90 61.35 20.89
C THR A 711 12.21 62.09 20.68
N THR A 712 12.14 63.38 20.36
CA THR A 712 13.31 64.29 20.36
C THR A 712 13.31 65.22 21.58
N TYR A 713 12.36 65.08 22.51
CA TYR A 713 12.36 65.85 23.76
C TYR A 713 13.58 65.51 24.61
N GLY A 714 14.42 66.52 24.87
CA GLY A 714 15.66 66.34 25.63
C GLY A 714 16.84 65.83 24.79
N ALA A 715 16.69 65.73 23.46
CA ALA A 715 17.81 65.53 22.55
C ALA A 715 18.69 66.79 22.51
N THR A 716 20.01 66.61 22.46
CA THR A 716 21.00 67.68 22.40
C THR A 716 21.68 67.69 21.03
N SER A 717 22.25 68.81 20.62
CA SER A 717 23.02 68.89 19.36
C SER A 717 24.43 68.30 19.48
N ALA A 718 24.78 67.72 20.63
CA ALA A 718 26.10 67.15 20.86
C ALA A 718 26.18 65.77 20.21
N GLY A 719 27.09 65.60 19.24
CA GLY A 719 27.26 64.32 18.52
C GLY A 719 26.38 64.17 17.28
N ASP A 720 25.53 65.15 16.99
CA ASP A 720 24.71 65.21 15.79
C ASP A 720 25.55 65.47 14.52
N PRO A 721 25.11 64.97 13.35
CA PRO A 721 25.81 65.20 12.10
C PRO A 721 25.67 66.67 11.68
N ALA A 722 26.80 67.37 11.54
CA ALA A 722 26.82 68.81 11.23
C ALA A 722 26.11 69.17 9.91
N THR A 723 26.17 68.28 8.92
CA THR A 723 25.34 68.26 7.71
C THR A 723 25.16 66.81 7.27
N GLY A 724 23.99 66.47 6.75
CA GLY A 724 23.71 65.09 6.36
C GLY A 724 22.70 65.01 5.24
N CYS A 725 23.08 64.41 4.11
CA CYS A 725 22.17 64.12 3.00
C CYS A 725 21.49 65.35 2.35
N ASN A 726 22.24 66.45 2.16
CA ASN A 726 21.75 67.73 1.63
C ASN A 726 20.67 68.42 2.48
N LEU A 727 20.52 68.02 3.74
CA LEU A 727 19.62 68.63 4.72
C LEU A 727 20.44 69.27 5.86
N THR A 728 19.93 70.37 6.40
CA THR A 728 20.55 71.09 7.52
C THR A 728 19.94 70.60 8.83
N VAL A 729 20.76 70.03 9.71
CA VAL A 729 20.34 69.65 11.06
C VAL A 729 20.30 70.91 11.92
N SER A 730 19.09 71.30 12.35
CA SER A 730 18.85 72.57 13.06
C SER A 730 18.34 72.38 14.49
N SER A 731 18.13 71.14 14.93
CA SER A 731 17.74 70.77 16.30
C SER A 731 18.43 69.47 16.71
N GLY A 732 18.50 69.22 18.03
CA GLY A 732 18.99 67.95 18.58
C GLY A 732 18.16 66.77 18.08
N GLY A 733 18.82 65.69 17.65
CA GLY A 733 18.15 64.51 17.11
C GLY A 733 18.54 63.19 17.80
N VAL A 734 17.98 62.09 17.31
CA VAL A 734 18.19 60.76 17.89
C VAL A 734 18.45 59.69 16.84
N PHE A 735 19.26 58.69 17.19
CA PHE A 735 19.75 57.64 16.30
C PHE A 735 19.05 56.28 16.50
N TYR A 736 18.97 55.50 15.43
CA TYR A 736 18.51 54.12 15.38
C TYR A 736 19.42 53.32 14.45
N ARG A 737 19.41 51.98 14.57
CA ARG A 737 20.21 51.09 13.71
C ARG A 737 19.32 50.19 12.86
N PHE A 738 19.69 49.96 11.61
CA PHE A 738 19.05 49.00 10.71
C PHE A 738 20.12 48.19 9.97
N THR A 739 20.02 46.86 9.97
CA THR A 739 20.93 46.01 9.18
C THR A 739 20.31 45.75 7.81
N GLY A 740 21.02 46.11 6.74
CA GLY A 740 20.56 46.00 5.36
C GLY A 740 20.18 44.59 4.96
N THR A 741 19.13 44.44 4.16
CA THR A 741 18.63 43.13 3.69
C THR A 741 19.12 42.77 2.29
N GLY A 742 19.70 43.72 1.55
CA GLY A 742 19.99 43.55 0.12
C GLY A 742 18.87 44.07 -0.78
N ASP A 743 17.73 44.44 -0.20
CA ASP A 743 16.55 44.89 -0.91
C ASP A 743 16.31 46.40 -0.79
N ARG A 744 15.30 46.88 -1.53
CA ARG A 744 14.76 48.24 -1.42
C ARG A 744 13.93 48.39 -0.14
N VAL A 745 14.34 49.28 0.74
CA VAL A 745 13.72 49.54 2.05
C VAL A 745 13.23 51.00 2.11
N SER A 746 12.02 51.22 2.65
CA SER A 746 11.49 52.56 2.95
C SER A 746 11.49 52.83 4.46
N PHE A 747 12.12 53.92 4.90
CA PHE A 747 12.11 54.41 6.28
C PHE A 747 11.18 55.61 6.39
N SER A 748 10.25 55.61 7.33
CA SER A 748 9.16 56.61 7.36
C SER A 748 8.76 57.06 8.76
N THR A 749 8.47 58.35 8.90
CA THR A 749 7.75 58.95 10.04
C THR A 749 6.30 59.34 9.70
N CYS A 750 5.80 58.94 8.53
CA CYS A 750 4.56 59.41 7.92
C CYS A 750 3.25 58.85 8.50
N ALA A 751 3.29 58.02 9.54
CA ALA A 751 2.06 57.42 10.07
C ALA A 751 1.08 58.53 10.53
N ARG A 752 -0.12 58.58 9.93
CA ARG A 752 -1.12 59.65 10.13
C ARG A 752 -1.39 59.86 11.64
N ARG A 753 -1.10 61.06 12.15
CA ARG A 753 -1.21 61.53 13.56
C ARG A 753 -0.05 61.15 14.52
N SER A 754 1.07 60.63 14.04
CA SER A 754 2.11 60.10 14.93
C SER A 754 3.27 61.04 15.27
N SER A 755 3.64 61.99 14.41
CA SER A 755 4.63 63.03 14.73
C SER A 755 3.93 64.32 15.15
N GLY A 756 4.22 64.78 16.37
CA GLY A 756 3.67 66.04 16.89
C GLY A 756 4.35 67.30 16.34
N PHE A 757 5.34 67.13 15.45
CA PHE A 757 6.23 68.19 14.99
C PHE A 757 6.82 67.90 13.61
N ASP A 758 7.50 68.90 13.07
CA ASP A 758 8.20 68.90 11.78
C ASP A 758 9.50 68.08 11.85
N THR A 759 9.48 66.85 11.31
CA THR A 759 10.58 65.88 11.42
C THR A 759 11.47 65.86 10.17
N GLN A 760 12.79 65.79 10.36
CA GLN A 760 13.78 65.51 9.32
C GLN A 760 14.39 64.11 9.52
N LEU A 761 14.58 63.36 8.42
CA LEU A 761 15.08 61.99 8.45
C LEU A 761 16.36 61.85 7.63
N HIS A 762 17.38 61.22 8.20
CA HIS A 762 18.66 60.97 7.55
C HIS A 762 19.09 59.51 7.74
N VAL A 763 19.64 58.90 6.69
CA VAL A 763 20.13 57.53 6.69
C VAL A 763 21.59 57.53 6.27
N PHE A 764 22.43 56.94 7.12
CA PHE A 764 23.88 56.86 6.92
C PHE A 764 24.35 55.41 6.90
N SER A 765 25.49 55.18 6.26
CA SER A 765 26.30 53.97 6.39
C SER A 765 27.70 54.33 6.92
N GLY A 766 28.41 53.36 7.49
CA GLY A 766 29.76 53.57 8.07
C GLY A 766 29.73 53.82 9.59
N ALA A 767 30.92 54.01 10.17
CA ALA A 767 31.09 54.19 11.61
C ALA A 767 30.87 55.65 12.05
N CYS A 768 30.56 55.85 13.34
CA CYS A 768 30.51 57.17 13.96
C CYS A 768 31.82 57.94 13.78
N GLY A 769 31.71 59.18 13.30
CA GLY A 769 32.86 60.03 12.92
C GLY A 769 33.24 59.95 11.43
N SER A 770 32.72 58.97 10.68
CA SER A 770 32.92 58.84 9.23
C SER A 770 31.61 58.43 8.51
N LEU A 771 30.51 59.12 8.82
CA LEU A 771 29.19 58.80 8.29
C LEU A 771 29.12 59.11 6.79
N THR A 772 28.70 58.13 5.99
CA THR A 772 28.45 58.28 4.55
C THR A 772 26.94 58.32 4.32
N CYS A 773 26.45 59.40 3.73
CA CYS A 773 25.02 59.54 3.43
C CYS A 773 24.54 58.44 2.47
N ALA A 774 23.47 57.74 2.86
CA ALA A 774 22.75 56.79 2.03
C ALA A 774 21.37 57.33 1.57
N GLY A 775 20.79 58.31 2.28
CA GLY A 775 19.59 59.02 1.86
C GLY A 775 19.08 59.96 2.95
N GLY A 776 18.31 60.99 2.59
CA GLY A 776 17.68 61.90 3.56
C GLY A 776 16.42 62.53 2.99
N SER A 777 15.52 62.96 3.88
CA SER A 777 14.20 63.47 3.52
C SER A 777 13.68 64.49 4.56
N ASP A 778 12.92 65.45 4.05
CA ASP A 778 12.20 66.49 4.79
C ASP A 778 10.84 66.70 4.10
N ASP A 779 9.75 66.84 4.86
CA ASP A 779 8.40 67.18 4.38
C ASP A 779 7.76 66.27 3.29
N VAL A 780 8.14 64.99 3.17
CA VAL A 780 7.59 64.08 2.14
C VAL A 780 6.10 63.78 2.32
N CYS A 781 5.59 63.83 3.54
CA CYS A 781 4.20 63.48 3.86
C CYS A 781 3.54 64.52 4.78
N GLY A 782 3.65 65.80 4.39
CA GLY A 782 3.23 66.94 5.21
C GLY A 782 4.45 67.49 5.94
N VAL A 783 4.42 67.54 7.26
CA VAL A 783 5.57 67.92 8.12
C VAL A 783 6.39 66.70 8.59
N ALA A 784 6.13 65.53 7.99
CA ALA A 784 6.81 64.28 8.32
C ALA A 784 7.62 63.79 7.11
N SER A 785 8.56 62.87 7.36
CA SER A 785 9.62 62.51 6.43
C SER A 785 9.65 61.02 6.09
N GLU A 786 9.95 60.70 4.84
CA GLU A 786 10.15 59.33 4.34
C GLU A 786 11.26 59.27 3.30
N VAL A 787 12.08 58.22 3.37
CA VAL A 787 13.17 57.97 2.43
C VAL A 787 13.24 56.49 2.05
N THR A 788 13.36 56.22 0.75
CA THR A 788 13.50 54.86 0.22
C THR A 788 14.85 54.68 -0.45
N LEU A 789 15.58 53.61 -0.11
CA LEU A 789 16.87 53.26 -0.72
C LEU A 789 17.07 51.75 -0.84
N THR A 790 17.94 51.32 -1.75
CA THR A 790 18.38 49.92 -1.81
C THR A 790 19.51 49.71 -0.81
N THR A 791 19.31 48.79 0.13
CA THR A 791 20.28 48.48 1.18
C THR A 791 21.21 47.36 0.74
N LEU A 792 22.45 47.35 1.24
CA LEU A 792 23.37 46.23 1.05
C LEU A 792 23.18 45.20 2.17
N ALA A 793 23.03 43.93 1.82
CA ALA A 793 22.80 42.84 2.78
C ALA A 793 23.92 42.80 3.84
N GLY A 794 23.55 42.74 5.12
CA GLY A 794 24.47 42.67 6.25
C GLY A 794 25.22 43.97 6.58
N THR A 795 24.98 45.06 5.84
CA THR A 795 25.59 46.38 6.14
C THR A 795 24.75 47.12 7.19
N ASP A 796 25.40 47.68 8.21
CA ASP A 796 24.71 48.50 9.20
C ASP A 796 24.46 49.94 8.70
N TYR A 797 23.21 50.35 8.81
CA TYR A 797 22.76 51.70 8.55
C TYR A 797 22.34 52.39 9.87
N LEU A 798 22.63 53.67 9.97
CA LEU A 798 22.23 54.55 11.07
C LEU A 798 21.12 55.48 10.60
N ILE A 799 19.98 55.45 11.27
CA ILE A 799 18.81 56.28 10.98
C ILE A 799 18.76 57.39 12.02
N PHE A 800 18.86 58.64 11.58
CA PHE A 800 18.85 59.83 12.44
C PHE A 800 17.57 60.62 12.21
N VAL A 801 16.85 60.90 13.30
CA VAL A 801 15.59 61.66 13.30
C VAL A 801 15.79 62.95 14.11
N SER A 802 15.61 64.09 13.47
CA SER A 802 15.69 65.42 14.10
C SER A 802 14.44 66.25 13.76
N GLY A 803 14.37 67.47 14.29
CA GLY A 803 13.34 68.43 13.92
C GLY A 803 13.86 69.61 13.12
N LYS A 804 12.99 70.18 12.28
CA LYS A 804 13.30 71.41 11.54
C LYS A 804 13.08 72.63 12.43
N ASN A 805 13.91 73.66 12.29
CA ASN A 805 13.77 74.95 12.98
C ASN A 805 13.65 74.83 14.52
N LEU A 806 14.46 73.97 15.15
CA LEU A 806 14.43 73.72 16.60
C LEU A 806 13.18 73.02 17.13
N ASN A 807 12.28 72.53 16.26
CA ASN A 807 11.12 71.76 16.69
C ASN A 807 11.55 70.43 17.34
N GLN A 808 10.80 70.00 18.34
CA GLN A 808 10.95 68.72 19.03
C GLN A 808 9.57 68.11 19.32
N GLY A 809 9.52 66.80 19.48
CA GLY A 809 8.29 66.09 19.82
C GLY A 809 8.40 64.58 19.71
N ASP A 810 7.28 63.90 19.94
CA ASP A 810 7.16 62.46 19.77
C ASP A 810 6.93 62.11 18.29
N PHE A 811 7.40 60.93 17.86
CA PHE A 811 7.24 60.39 16.51
C PHE A 811 7.13 58.86 16.50
N ARG A 812 6.70 58.28 15.38
CA ARG A 812 6.83 56.84 15.09
C ARG A 812 7.68 56.63 13.85
N LEU A 813 8.68 55.75 13.93
CA LEU A 813 9.60 55.40 12.84
C LEU A 813 9.32 53.97 12.36
N SER A 814 9.15 53.76 11.06
CA SER A 814 8.94 52.43 10.45
C SER A 814 9.97 52.10 9.38
N ALA A 815 10.18 50.80 9.12
CA ALA A 815 10.93 50.28 7.97
C ALA A 815 10.08 49.26 7.17
N THR A 816 9.89 49.48 5.87
CA THR A 816 9.11 48.61 4.99
C THR A 816 10.01 47.94 3.94
N CYS A 817 9.93 46.61 3.81
CA CYS A 817 10.75 45.76 2.93
C CYS A 817 9.83 44.90 2.02
N PRO A 818 10.34 44.29 0.92
CA PRO A 818 9.55 43.38 0.08
C PRO A 818 9.11 42.12 0.83
N GLU A 819 7.94 41.59 0.51
CA GLU A 819 7.35 40.43 1.21
C GLU A 819 8.05 39.10 0.82
N ALA A 820 8.39 38.28 1.82
CA ALA A 820 9.06 37.00 1.60
C ALA A 820 8.18 36.00 0.80
N PRO A 821 8.77 35.13 -0.05
CA PRO A 821 8.00 34.12 -0.78
C PRO A 821 7.47 33.05 0.18
N THR A 822 6.22 32.63 -0.02
CA THR A 822 5.57 31.58 0.79
C THR A 822 4.98 30.50 -0.11
N ILE A 823 4.94 29.25 0.36
CA ILE A 823 4.06 28.22 -0.20
C ILE A 823 2.89 28.09 0.75
N THR A 824 1.68 28.40 0.29
CA THR A 824 0.45 28.33 1.09
C THR A 824 -0.24 26.98 0.93
N SER A 825 -0.20 26.39 -0.27
CA SER A 825 -0.79 25.08 -0.54
C SER A 825 -0.20 24.43 -1.78
N PHE A 826 -0.50 23.15 -1.98
CA PHE A 826 -0.27 22.46 -3.23
C PHE A 826 -1.41 21.48 -3.48
N SER A 827 -1.81 21.32 -4.74
CA SER A 827 -2.91 20.42 -5.13
C SER A 827 -2.56 19.62 -6.39
N PRO A 828 -2.75 18.29 -6.37
CA PRO A 828 -3.18 17.47 -5.23
C PRO A 828 -2.11 17.37 -4.12
N THR A 829 -2.51 17.00 -2.90
CA THR A 829 -1.59 16.81 -1.74
C THR A 829 -0.88 15.46 -1.75
N THR A 830 -1.38 14.52 -2.54
CA THR A 830 -0.79 13.20 -2.75
C THR A 830 -0.72 12.90 -4.25
N GLY A 831 0.20 12.03 -4.66
CA GLY A 831 0.28 11.61 -6.05
C GLY A 831 1.43 10.65 -6.34
N ALA A 832 1.27 9.87 -7.40
CA ALA A 832 2.34 9.01 -7.91
C ALA A 832 3.36 9.82 -8.72
N PRO A 833 4.54 9.26 -9.04
CA PRO A 833 5.38 9.80 -10.09
C PRO A 833 4.58 10.14 -11.35
N GLY A 834 4.83 11.32 -11.91
CA GLY A 834 4.10 11.81 -13.09
C GLY A 834 2.91 12.72 -12.79
N THR A 835 2.36 12.70 -11.56
CA THR A 835 1.29 13.61 -11.16
C THR A 835 1.70 15.07 -11.37
N LEU A 836 0.81 15.88 -11.94
CA LEU A 836 0.96 17.33 -12.03
C LEU A 836 0.42 17.96 -10.75
N VAL A 837 1.27 18.71 -10.06
CA VAL A 837 0.99 19.37 -8.78
C VAL A 837 1.08 20.87 -8.95
N THR A 838 -0.02 21.57 -8.67
CA THR A 838 -0.09 23.02 -8.65
C THR A 838 0.34 23.51 -7.27
N ILE A 839 1.51 24.12 -7.18
CA ILE A 839 2.07 24.75 -5.98
C ILE A 839 1.58 26.19 -5.94
N SER A 840 0.87 26.58 -4.89
CA SER A 840 0.30 27.92 -4.70
C SER A 840 0.96 28.65 -3.52
N GLY A 841 1.06 29.96 -3.61
CA GLY A 841 1.74 30.77 -2.61
C GLY A 841 1.84 32.25 -2.96
N THR A 842 2.68 33.00 -2.26
CA THR A 842 2.99 34.40 -2.57
C THR A 842 4.41 34.55 -3.09
N ASN A 843 4.62 35.49 -4.03
CA ASN A 843 5.92 35.82 -4.61
C ASN A 843 6.71 34.61 -5.17
N LEU A 844 6.03 33.62 -5.75
CA LEU A 844 6.58 32.38 -6.33
C LEU A 844 7.20 32.57 -7.73
N THR A 845 7.90 33.69 -7.95
CA THR A 845 8.70 33.88 -9.17
C THR A 845 9.99 33.09 -9.03
N ILE A 846 9.89 31.78 -9.27
CA ILE A 846 10.96 30.81 -8.96
C ILE A 846 12.15 30.91 -9.92
N SER A 847 13.36 30.82 -9.37
CA SER A 847 14.63 30.84 -10.12
C SER A 847 15.19 29.45 -10.42
N THR A 848 14.63 28.40 -9.80
CA THR A 848 15.01 26.99 -10.04
C THR A 848 13.80 26.06 -10.02
N ALA A 849 13.93 24.87 -10.61
CA ALA A 849 12.91 23.84 -10.58
C ALA A 849 12.47 23.48 -9.13
N PRO A 850 11.15 23.33 -8.88
CA PRO A 850 10.63 22.80 -7.62
C PRO A 850 11.21 21.43 -7.29
N ARG A 851 11.29 21.08 -6.00
CA ARG A 851 11.72 19.76 -5.55
C ARG A 851 10.66 19.14 -4.67
N PHE A 852 10.36 17.87 -4.90
CA PHE A 852 9.55 17.05 -4.01
C PHE A 852 10.50 16.40 -2.99
N ASN A 853 10.49 16.92 -1.76
CA ASN A 853 11.56 16.73 -0.79
C ASN A 853 12.91 17.17 -1.39
N ASN A 854 13.87 16.24 -1.57
CA ASN A 854 15.19 16.52 -2.14
C ASN A 854 15.31 16.22 -3.65
N ARG A 855 14.21 15.85 -4.32
CA ARG A 855 14.22 15.39 -5.71
C ARG A 855 13.63 16.43 -6.65
N VAL A 856 14.40 16.83 -7.66
CA VAL A 856 14.00 17.83 -8.66
C VAL A 856 12.79 17.34 -9.44
N ALA A 857 11.76 18.17 -9.58
CA ALA A 857 10.61 17.92 -10.44
C ALA A 857 11.06 17.54 -11.87
N SER A 858 10.37 16.57 -12.49
CA SER A 858 10.74 16.11 -13.84
C SER A 858 10.47 17.17 -14.92
N SER A 859 9.49 18.04 -14.67
CA SER A 859 9.23 19.25 -15.44
C SER A 859 8.46 20.25 -14.57
N TYR A 860 8.45 21.52 -14.95
CA TYR A 860 7.62 22.54 -14.32
C TYR A 860 7.30 23.71 -15.26
N THR A 861 6.23 24.42 -14.95
CA THR A 861 5.77 25.64 -15.64
C THR A 861 5.37 26.67 -14.61
N ILE A 862 5.85 27.91 -14.74
CA ILE A 862 5.40 29.02 -13.91
C ILE A 862 4.08 29.53 -14.51
N LEU A 863 2.99 29.47 -13.74
CA LEU A 863 1.67 29.90 -14.20
C LEU A 863 1.43 31.39 -13.89
N SER A 864 1.88 31.84 -12.72
CA SER A 864 1.78 33.23 -12.27
C SER A 864 2.82 33.53 -11.17
N ALA A 865 2.84 34.76 -10.65
CA ALA A 865 3.63 35.13 -9.47
C ALA A 865 3.18 34.42 -8.17
N THR A 866 2.08 33.65 -8.21
CA THR A 866 1.51 32.93 -7.07
C THR A 866 1.32 31.43 -7.32
N GLN A 867 1.62 30.93 -8.52
CA GLN A 867 1.38 29.54 -8.89
C GLN A 867 2.46 28.94 -9.80
N VAL A 868 2.90 27.73 -9.46
CA VAL A 868 3.83 26.90 -10.25
C VAL A 868 3.23 25.51 -10.43
N LEU A 869 3.15 25.02 -11.66
CA LEU A 869 2.76 23.65 -11.96
C LEU A 869 4.03 22.78 -12.07
N ALA A 870 4.17 21.74 -11.26
CA ALA A 870 5.35 20.86 -11.23
C ALA A 870 4.95 19.40 -11.39
N ARG A 871 5.75 18.61 -12.12
CA ARG A 871 5.54 17.18 -12.29
C ARG A 871 6.38 16.35 -11.32
N VAL A 872 5.74 15.44 -10.58
CA VAL A 872 6.39 14.59 -9.57
C VAL A 872 7.42 13.66 -10.23
N PRO A 873 8.69 13.64 -9.80
CA PRO A 873 9.72 12.78 -10.38
C PRO A 873 9.64 11.33 -9.86
N PHE A 874 10.14 10.36 -10.63
CA PHE A 874 10.10 8.92 -10.26
C PHE A 874 10.73 8.59 -8.90
N ASN A 875 11.88 9.21 -8.60
CA ASN A 875 12.59 8.96 -7.35
C ASN A 875 12.11 9.84 -6.19
N ALA A 876 10.99 10.55 -6.35
CA ALA A 876 10.37 11.33 -5.29
C ALA A 876 10.16 10.50 -4.03
N THR A 877 10.18 11.19 -2.90
CA THR A 877 9.89 10.64 -1.58
C THR A 877 8.89 11.56 -0.93
N THR A 878 7.98 11.00 -0.13
CA THR A 878 7.08 11.80 0.72
C THR A 878 7.88 12.81 1.54
N GLY A 879 7.44 14.05 1.51
CA GLY A 879 8.11 15.15 2.19
C GLY A 879 7.69 16.52 1.64
N PRO A 880 8.20 17.62 2.23
CA PRO A 880 7.81 18.97 1.84
C PRO A 880 8.25 19.28 0.40
N ILE A 881 7.47 20.11 -0.28
CA ILE A 881 7.86 20.68 -1.57
C ILE A 881 8.74 21.90 -1.29
N THR A 882 9.91 21.98 -1.93
CA THR A 882 10.80 23.14 -1.83
C THR A 882 10.89 23.87 -3.17
N VAL A 883 10.90 25.20 -3.10
CA VAL A 883 11.14 26.07 -4.25
C VAL A 883 12.15 27.15 -3.86
N VAL A 884 12.90 27.64 -4.85
CA VAL A 884 13.77 28.80 -4.69
C VAL A 884 13.15 29.95 -5.46
N ALA A 885 12.73 31.00 -4.75
CA ALA A 885 12.15 32.22 -5.31
C ALA A 885 12.87 33.43 -4.72
N ASN A 886 13.22 34.40 -5.57
CA ASN A 886 13.97 35.60 -5.17
C ASN A 886 15.25 35.30 -4.35
N GLY A 887 15.95 34.19 -4.65
CA GLY A 887 17.16 33.77 -3.93
C GLY A 887 16.93 33.12 -2.56
N LEU A 888 15.68 33.04 -2.10
CA LEU A 888 15.29 32.39 -0.84
C LEU A 888 14.69 31.01 -1.12
N THR A 889 15.08 30.02 -0.31
CA THR A 889 14.48 28.68 -0.35
C THR A 889 13.29 28.65 0.61
N VAL A 890 12.12 28.30 0.10
CA VAL A 890 10.90 28.12 0.90
C VAL A 890 10.39 26.68 0.76
N ALA A 891 9.94 26.11 1.87
CA ALA A 891 9.37 24.78 1.96
C ALA A 891 7.87 24.89 2.29
N SER A 892 7.07 23.97 1.77
CA SER A 892 5.68 23.82 2.21
C SER A 892 5.60 23.33 3.66
N ALA A 893 4.58 23.79 4.39
CA ALA A 893 4.31 23.33 5.75
C ALA A 893 3.91 21.84 5.76
N GLU A 894 3.03 21.46 4.83
CA GLU A 894 2.59 20.08 4.65
C GLU A 894 3.54 19.29 3.75
N SER A 895 3.60 17.97 3.97
CA SER A 895 4.34 17.06 3.10
C SER A 895 3.48 16.61 1.93
N PHE A 896 4.04 16.64 0.72
CA PHE A 896 3.43 15.96 -0.42
C PHE A 896 3.63 14.45 -0.26
N VAL A 897 2.54 13.69 -0.29
CA VAL A 897 2.59 12.23 -0.12
C VAL A 897 2.82 11.56 -1.47
N VAL A 898 3.99 10.95 -1.63
CA VAL A 898 4.32 10.20 -2.84
C VAL A 898 3.72 8.80 -2.74
N VAL A 899 2.71 8.53 -3.56
CA VAL A 899 2.10 7.20 -3.65
C VAL A 899 2.94 6.36 -4.60
N ARG A 900 3.67 5.38 -4.07
CA ARG A 900 4.52 4.53 -4.90
C ARG A 900 3.67 3.52 -5.67
N PRO A 901 3.98 3.26 -6.94
CA PRO A 901 3.39 2.16 -7.67
C PRO A 901 3.82 0.83 -7.06
N THR A 902 2.87 -0.08 -6.92
CA THR A 902 3.10 -1.43 -6.38
C THR A 902 2.59 -2.46 -7.38
N LEU A 903 3.29 -3.59 -7.47
CA LEU A 903 2.77 -4.80 -8.11
C LEU A 903 2.27 -5.71 -7.00
N THR A 904 1.01 -6.11 -7.06
CA THR A 904 0.39 -6.97 -6.04
C THR A 904 0.39 -8.42 -6.47
N SER A 905 0.15 -8.70 -7.75
CA SER A 905 0.17 -10.04 -8.31
C SER A 905 0.28 -10.01 -9.83
N PHE A 906 0.47 -11.17 -10.44
CA PHE A 906 0.25 -11.34 -11.87
C PHE A 906 -0.32 -12.74 -12.14
N THR A 907 -1.15 -12.85 -13.17
CA THR A 907 -1.77 -14.11 -13.58
C THR A 907 -1.82 -14.21 -15.11
N PRO A 908 -1.59 -15.40 -15.68
CA PRO A 908 -1.07 -16.61 -15.03
C PRO A 908 0.40 -16.44 -14.59
N THR A 909 0.89 -17.26 -13.66
CA THR A 909 2.28 -17.20 -13.18
C THR A 909 3.28 -17.94 -14.09
N SER A 910 2.76 -18.69 -15.07
CA SER A 910 3.53 -19.39 -16.09
C SER A 910 2.73 -19.47 -17.39
N GLY A 911 3.42 -19.71 -18.51
CA GLY A 911 2.77 -19.95 -19.80
C GLY A 911 3.74 -19.86 -20.98
N PRO A 912 3.34 -20.34 -22.17
CA PRO A 912 4.18 -20.30 -23.37
C PRO A 912 4.42 -18.87 -23.88
N VAL A 913 5.39 -18.70 -24.78
CA VAL A 913 5.58 -17.46 -25.54
C VAL A 913 4.26 -17.03 -26.17
N GLY A 914 3.92 -15.75 -26.04
CA GLY A 914 2.63 -15.20 -26.48
C GLY A 914 1.52 -15.23 -25.41
N THR A 915 1.76 -15.82 -24.23
CA THR A 915 0.85 -15.71 -23.09
C THR A 915 0.64 -14.24 -22.73
N VAL A 916 -0.62 -13.83 -22.57
CA VAL A 916 -0.98 -12.51 -22.05
C VAL A 916 -1.03 -12.63 -20.53
N VAL A 917 -0.14 -11.91 -19.86
CA VAL A 917 -0.06 -11.88 -18.41
C VAL A 917 -0.74 -10.61 -17.92
N THR A 918 -1.78 -10.76 -17.10
CA THR A 918 -2.41 -9.67 -16.37
C THR A 918 -1.61 -9.42 -15.11
N ILE A 919 -1.01 -8.24 -15.01
CA ILE A 919 -0.23 -7.78 -13.87
C ILE A 919 -1.09 -6.77 -13.12
N THR A 920 -1.43 -7.10 -11.88
CA THR A 920 -2.26 -6.28 -11.01
C THR A 920 -1.38 -5.48 -10.07
N GLY A 921 -1.78 -4.26 -9.79
CA GLY A 921 -1.03 -3.36 -8.94
C GLY A 921 -1.80 -2.08 -8.66
N THR A 922 -1.07 -1.05 -8.23
CA THR A 922 -1.62 0.30 -8.05
C THR A 922 -0.74 1.31 -8.75
N ASN A 923 -1.35 2.39 -9.25
CA ASN A 923 -0.66 3.53 -9.86
C ASN A 923 0.20 3.19 -11.09
N LEU A 924 -0.28 2.28 -11.94
CA LEU A 924 0.40 1.81 -13.16
C LEU A 924 0.12 2.67 -14.40
N ALA A 925 -0.56 3.81 -14.26
CA ALA A 925 -1.01 4.63 -15.38
C ALA A 925 0.12 5.18 -16.28
N GLU A 926 1.33 5.36 -15.74
CA GLU A 926 2.50 5.87 -16.48
C GLU A 926 3.51 4.78 -16.88
N VAL A 927 3.08 3.52 -17.00
CA VAL A 927 3.97 2.45 -17.47
C VAL A 927 4.40 2.70 -18.91
N THR A 928 5.72 2.65 -19.11
CA THR A 928 6.41 2.95 -20.38
C THR A 928 6.99 1.70 -21.04
N ALA A 929 7.32 0.67 -20.27
CA ALA A 929 7.76 -0.62 -20.80
C ALA A 929 7.54 -1.74 -19.79
N VAL A 930 7.45 -2.98 -20.28
CA VAL A 930 7.43 -4.20 -19.46
C VAL A 930 8.47 -5.15 -20.05
N THR A 931 9.25 -5.83 -19.20
CA THR A 931 10.22 -6.83 -19.64
C THR A 931 10.06 -8.15 -18.89
N PHE A 932 10.30 -9.26 -19.59
CA PHE A 932 10.39 -10.61 -19.07
C PHE A 932 11.84 -11.10 -19.23
N SER A 933 12.52 -11.45 -18.13
CA SER A 933 13.94 -11.83 -18.15
C SER A 933 14.84 -10.84 -18.90
N GLY A 934 14.56 -9.53 -18.75
CA GLY A 934 15.29 -8.45 -19.43
C GLY A 934 14.91 -8.23 -20.91
N LEU A 935 14.03 -9.03 -21.50
CA LEU A 935 13.52 -8.86 -22.86
C LEU A 935 12.22 -8.06 -22.86
N ALA A 936 12.08 -7.08 -23.74
CA ALA A 936 10.86 -6.28 -23.86
C ALA A 936 9.66 -7.16 -24.22
N ALA A 937 8.54 -6.97 -23.52
CA ALA A 937 7.27 -7.61 -23.83
C ALA A 937 6.86 -7.32 -25.28
N THR A 938 6.28 -8.30 -25.96
CA THR A 938 5.85 -8.16 -27.37
C THR A 938 4.81 -7.05 -27.52
N SER A 939 3.94 -6.91 -26.52
CA SER A 939 2.99 -5.82 -26.36
C SER A 939 2.65 -5.67 -24.89
N PHE A 940 2.18 -4.49 -24.49
CA PHE A 940 1.51 -4.31 -23.21
C PHE A 940 0.42 -3.23 -23.32
N GLN A 941 -0.60 -3.31 -22.47
CA GLN A 941 -1.64 -2.29 -22.32
C GLN A 941 -2.00 -2.11 -20.86
N VAL A 942 -2.10 -0.86 -20.43
CA VAL A 942 -2.57 -0.49 -19.09
C VAL A 942 -4.08 -0.23 -19.15
N ASN A 943 -4.82 -0.70 -18.15
CA ASN A 943 -6.24 -0.40 -18.04
C ASN A 943 -6.48 1.08 -17.69
N ALA A 944 -7.70 1.57 -17.93
CA ALA A 944 -8.03 2.98 -17.75
C ALA A 944 -7.85 3.48 -16.30
N THR A 945 -7.94 2.59 -15.33
CA THR A 945 -7.80 2.89 -13.89
C THR A 945 -6.36 2.82 -13.39
N GLY A 946 -5.40 2.32 -14.19
CA GLY A 946 -4.01 2.15 -13.77
C GLY A 946 -3.82 1.14 -12.64
N THR A 947 -4.74 0.19 -12.49
CA THR A 947 -4.68 -0.89 -11.48
C THR A 947 -4.29 -2.23 -12.08
N GLU A 948 -4.35 -2.36 -13.39
CA GLU A 948 -3.94 -3.56 -14.10
C GLU A 948 -3.25 -3.18 -15.41
N LEU A 949 -2.29 -4.00 -15.81
CA LEU A 949 -1.77 -3.97 -17.17
C LEU A 949 -1.63 -5.40 -17.70
N THR A 950 -1.91 -5.58 -18.97
CA THR A 950 -1.65 -6.84 -19.68
C THR A 950 -0.33 -6.73 -20.41
N ALA A 951 0.51 -7.75 -20.34
CA ALA A 951 1.78 -7.81 -21.07
C ALA A 951 1.98 -9.18 -21.71
N THR A 952 2.37 -9.19 -22.99
CA THR A 952 2.54 -10.42 -23.77
C THR A 952 3.98 -10.93 -23.68
N VAL A 953 4.15 -12.19 -23.25
CA VAL A 953 5.46 -12.83 -23.06
C VAL A 953 6.22 -12.89 -24.39
N PRO A 954 7.46 -12.34 -24.46
CA PRO A 954 8.25 -12.30 -25.68
C PRO A 954 9.00 -13.62 -25.94
N PRO A 955 9.36 -13.91 -27.21
CA PRO A 955 10.23 -15.04 -27.54
C PRO A 955 11.58 -14.95 -26.81
N GLY A 956 12.02 -16.06 -26.20
CA GLY A 956 13.30 -16.13 -25.49
C GLY A 956 13.26 -15.70 -24.02
N ALA A 957 12.10 -15.30 -23.50
CA ALA A 957 11.91 -15.04 -22.07
C ALA A 957 12.22 -16.28 -21.22
N GLY A 958 13.00 -16.14 -20.15
CA GLY A 958 13.33 -17.22 -19.22
C GLY A 958 12.35 -17.29 -18.05
N ALA A 959 12.82 -17.87 -16.93
CA ALA A 959 12.18 -17.74 -15.64
C ALA A 959 12.84 -16.60 -14.86
N ASP A 960 12.12 -15.49 -14.66
CA ASP A 960 12.60 -14.31 -13.93
C ASP A 960 11.43 -13.43 -13.47
N GLN A 961 11.68 -12.49 -12.57
CA GLN A 961 10.68 -11.49 -12.16
C GLN A 961 10.29 -10.60 -13.33
N ILE A 962 8.98 -10.33 -13.46
CA ILE A 962 8.49 -9.33 -14.41
C ILE A 962 8.94 -7.96 -13.93
N LYS A 963 9.52 -7.17 -14.83
CA LYS A 963 9.99 -5.82 -14.54
C LYS A 963 9.17 -4.80 -15.32
N VAL A 964 8.57 -3.86 -14.60
CA VAL A 964 7.69 -2.81 -15.14
C VAL A 964 8.40 -1.47 -15.01
N PHE A 965 8.53 -0.73 -16.11
CA PHE A 965 9.25 0.54 -16.21
C PHE A 965 8.29 1.73 -16.26
N MET A 966 8.60 2.77 -15.50
CA MET A 966 7.89 4.07 -15.51
C MET A 966 8.94 5.17 -15.68
N GLY A 967 9.16 5.60 -16.92
CA GLY A 967 10.24 6.51 -17.27
C GLY A 967 11.63 5.89 -17.03
N ALA A 968 12.49 6.54 -16.24
CA ALA A 968 13.85 6.08 -15.96
C ALA A 968 13.97 5.01 -14.85
N GLY A 969 12.85 4.65 -14.21
CA GLY A 969 12.83 3.71 -13.09
C GLY A 969 11.99 2.46 -13.34
N SER A 970 12.14 1.46 -12.47
CA SER A 970 11.45 0.17 -12.62
C SER A 970 11.05 -0.45 -11.29
N ILE A 971 9.95 -1.20 -11.29
CA ILE A 971 9.51 -2.07 -10.18
C ILE A 971 9.51 -3.53 -10.61
N LEU A 972 9.76 -4.44 -9.68
CA LEU A 972 9.79 -5.89 -9.89
C LEU A 972 8.54 -6.53 -9.29
N ALA A 973 7.99 -7.52 -9.98
CA ALA A 973 6.97 -8.36 -9.39
C ALA A 973 7.56 -9.18 -8.24
N SER A 974 6.75 -9.51 -7.22
CA SER A 974 7.18 -10.33 -6.09
C SER A 974 7.69 -11.70 -6.53
N ASP A 975 7.02 -12.28 -7.53
CA ASP A 975 7.26 -13.62 -8.02
C ASP A 975 7.90 -13.63 -9.41
N SER A 976 8.55 -14.74 -9.75
CA SER A 976 9.09 -14.95 -11.09
C SER A 976 8.00 -15.46 -12.02
N PHE A 977 7.86 -14.85 -13.20
CA PHE A 977 7.07 -15.42 -14.28
C PHE A 977 7.89 -16.51 -14.95
N CYS A 978 7.25 -17.65 -15.20
CA CYS A 978 7.93 -18.82 -15.74
C CYS A 978 7.49 -19.11 -17.17
N THR A 979 8.36 -18.87 -18.14
CA THR A 979 8.06 -19.15 -19.55
C THR A 979 8.12 -20.65 -19.83
N GLU A 980 7.04 -21.19 -20.39
CA GLU A 980 6.95 -22.59 -20.80
C GLU A 980 7.45 -22.76 -22.24
N TYR A 981 8.29 -23.78 -22.46
CA TYR A 981 8.76 -24.15 -23.79
C TYR A 981 8.29 -25.55 -24.14
N ALA A 982 7.68 -25.69 -25.32
CA ALA A 982 7.31 -26.98 -25.85
C ALA A 982 8.52 -27.64 -26.51
N ALA A 983 8.88 -28.84 -26.04
CA ALA A 983 9.81 -29.69 -26.76
C ALA A 983 9.10 -30.26 -28.01
N THR A 984 9.83 -30.39 -29.10
CA THR A 984 9.45 -31.27 -30.22
C THR A 984 10.40 -32.45 -30.23
N ALA A 985 9.93 -33.61 -30.67
CA ALA A 985 10.71 -34.83 -30.68
C ALA A 985 10.57 -35.56 -32.02
N ALA A 986 11.62 -36.27 -32.41
CA ALA A 986 11.64 -37.06 -33.64
C ALA A 986 11.86 -38.55 -33.33
N ASP A 987 10.94 -39.37 -33.82
CA ASP A 987 11.00 -40.83 -33.75
C ASP A 987 12.23 -41.37 -34.49
N SER A 988 12.70 -42.53 -34.07
CA SER A 988 13.81 -43.22 -34.72
C SER A 988 13.58 -44.74 -34.71
N ALA A 989 14.21 -45.43 -35.66
CA ALA A 989 14.00 -46.86 -35.86
C ALA A 989 15.33 -47.57 -36.13
N ARG A 990 15.40 -48.84 -35.73
CA ARG A 990 16.50 -49.75 -36.09
C ARG A 990 16.00 -51.16 -36.37
N CYS A 991 16.85 -51.96 -37.01
CA CYS A 991 16.60 -53.37 -37.27
C CYS A 991 17.21 -54.25 -36.16
N GLY A 992 16.42 -55.17 -35.61
CA GLY A 992 16.83 -56.08 -34.53
C GLY A 992 16.96 -55.41 -33.16
N ASP A 993 17.43 -56.18 -32.18
CA ASP A 993 17.57 -55.74 -30.79
C ASP A 993 18.78 -54.84 -30.57
N GLY A 994 18.64 -53.80 -29.75
CA GLY A 994 19.72 -52.84 -29.45
C GLY A 994 19.27 -51.39 -29.26
N PRO A 995 20.21 -50.46 -29.07
CA PRO A 995 19.91 -49.07 -28.71
C PRO A 995 19.45 -48.24 -29.91
N VAL A 996 18.48 -47.35 -29.69
CA VAL A 996 17.96 -46.38 -30.68
C VAL A 996 18.35 -44.97 -30.23
N GLN A 997 18.82 -44.13 -31.17
CA GLN A 997 19.10 -42.73 -30.89
C GLN A 997 17.87 -41.87 -31.24
N LEU A 998 17.29 -41.23 -30.23
CA LEU A 998 16.17 -40.28 -30.33
C LEU A 998 16.69 -38.84 -30.31
N SER A 999 15.90 -37.90 -30.85
CA SER A 999 16.27 -36.48 -30.86
C SER A 999 15.11 -35.56 -30.49
N ALA A 1000 15.44 -34.41 -29.91
CA ALA A 1000 14.52 -33.38 -29.46
C ALA A 1000 15.00 -31.97 -29.86
N SER A 1001 14.06 -31.07 -30.12
CA SER A 1001 14.30 -29.65 -30.41
C SER A 1001 13.27 -28.75 -29.70
N GLY A 1002 13.33 -27.42 -29.88
CA GLY A 1002 12.36 -26.49 -29.28
C GLY A 1002 12.74 -25.81 -27.95
N ALA A 1003 13.87 -26.17 -27.34
CA ALA A 1003 14.40 -25.43 -26.18
C ALA A 1003 15.14 -24.16 -26.63
N PRO A 1004 15.03 -23.04 -25.90
CA PRO A 1004 15.68 -21.78 -26.24
C PRO A 1004 17.22 -21.91 -26.22
N ALA A 1005 17.89 -21.03 -26.97
CA ALA A 1005 19.35 -21.08 -27.14
C ALA A 1005 20.15 -20.57 -25.92
N THR A 1006 19.51 -20.35 -24.78
CA THR A 1006 20.09 -19.85 -23.54
C THR A 1006 20.56 -21.00 -22.64
N GLY A 1007 21.72 -20.86 -22.00
CA GLY A 1007 22.33 -21.87 -21.11
C GLY A 1007 23.06 -23.04 -21.80
N PRO A 1008 23.74 -23.92 -21.03
CA PRO A 1008 24.53 -25.04 -21.55
C PRO A 1008 23.66 -26.04 -22.30
N ALA A 1009 24.05 -26.40 -23.53
CA ALA A 1009 23.31 -27.33 -24.39
C ALA A 1009 23.03 -28.70 -23.72
N ALA A 1010 23.89 -29.10 -22.77
CA ALA A 1010 23.79 -30.35 -22.04
C ALA A 1010 22.61 -30.43 -21.06
N ASN A 1011 21.94 -29.32 -20.70
CA ASN A 1011 20.89 -29.30 -19.66
C ASN A 1011 19.54 -28.79 -20.17
N ARG A 1012 19.31 -28.79 -21.49
CA ARG A 1012 18.12 -28.16 -22.09
C ARG A 1012 16.89 -29.05 -22.11
N TYR A 1013 17.05 -30.37 -21.97
CA TYR A 1013 15.96 -31.33 -22.05
C TYR A 1013 15.94 -32.23 -20.82
N ALA A 1014 14.81 -32.85 -20.57
CA ALA A 1014 14.67 -33.93 -19.61
C ALA A 1014 13.89 -35.07 -20.30
N TRP A 1015 14.46 -36.27 -20.30
CA TRP A 1015 13.85 -37.45 -20.92
C TRP A 1015 13.23 -38.35 -19.86
N TYR A 1016 12.13 -39.01 -20.19
CA TYR A 1016 11.30 -39.80 -19.29
C TYR A 1016 10.85 -41.11 -19.94
N THR A 1017 10.54 -42.10 -19.11
CA THR A 1017 9.93 -43.38 -19.53
C THR A 1017 8.41 -43.40 -19.38
N THR A 1018 7.82 -42.40 -18.71
CA THR A 1018 6.38 -42.29 -18.50
C THR A 1018 5.85 -40.92 -18.94
N ALA A 1019 4.57 -40.87 -19.28
CA ALA A 1019 3.93 -39.68 -19.85
C ALA A 1019 3.71 -38.54 -18.83
N THR A 1020 3.63 -38.83 -17.54
CA THR A 1020 3.37 -37.83 -16.49
C THR A 1020 3.85 -38.34 -15.12
N GLY A 1021 4.38 -37.45 -14.28
CA GLY A 1021 4.77 -37.77 -12.89
C GLY A 1021 5.98 -38.69 -12.71
N GLY A 1022 6.70 -39.03 -13.78
CA GLY A 1022 7.92 -39.85 -13.72
C GLY A 1022 9.16 -39.06 -13.32
N THR A 1023 10.14 -39.73 -12.72
CA THR A 1023 11.49 -39.17 -12.52
C THR A 1023 12.23 -39.11 -13.86
N PRO A 1024 12.92 -37.99 -14.16
CA PRO A 1024 13.71 -37.89 -15.37
C PRO A 1024 14.86 -38.91 -15.36
N ILE A 1025 15.18 -39.44 -16.54
CA ILE A 1025 16.26 -40.40 -16.74
C ILE A 1025 17.58 -39.70 -16.45
N ALA A 1026 18.30 -40.18 -15.44
CA ALA A 1026 19.54 -39.56 -14.97
C ALA A 1026 20.58 -39.43 -16.12
N GLY A 1027 21.09 -38.22 -16.33
CA GLY A 1027 22.10 -37.92 -17.37
C GLY A 1027 21.54 -37.75 -18.80
N ALA A 1028 20.25 -38.02 -19.04
CA ALA A 1028 19.62 -37.79 -20.34
C ALA A 1028 19.07 -36.35 -20.40
N THR A 1029 19.96 -35.39 -20.63
CA THR A 1029 19.63 -33.96 -20.53
C THR A 1029 19.89 -33.14 -21.81
N GLY A 1030 20.46 -33.79 -22.83
CA GLY A 1030 20.76 -33.20 -24.13
C GLY A 1030 19.64 -33.34 -25.15
N ALA A 1031 19.85 -32.72 -26.32
CA ALA A 1031 18.95 -32.79 -27.49
C ALA A 1031 18.89 -34.19 -28.13
N THR A 1032 19.75 -35.11 -27.73
CA THR A 1032 19.74 -36.51 -28.18
C THR A 1032 19.76 -37.44 -26.99
N TYR A 1033 19.01 -38.54 -27.08
CA TYR A 1033 19.01 -39.61 -26.08
C TYR A 1033 19.22 -40.96 -26.76
N ILE A 1034 20.23 -41.71 -26.30
CA ILE A 1034 20.47 -43.08 -26.75
C ILE A 1034 19.80 -44.00 -25.74
N THR A 1035 18.80 -44.77 -26.18
CA THR A 1035 18.10 -45.71 -25.31
C THR A 1035 19.02 -46.85 -24.86
N PRO A 1036 18.73 -47.54 -23.75
CA PRO A 1036 19.23 -48.89 -23.52
C PRO A 1036 18.90 -49.82 -24.70
N SER A 1037 19.54 -50.99 -24.76
CA SER A 1037 19.19 -52.01 -25.76
C SER A 1037 17.73 -52.43 -25.63
N LEU A 1038 16.94 -52.20 -26.67
CA LEU A 1038 15.52 -52.55 -26.71
C LEU A 1038 15.32 -53.83 -27.52
N THR A 1039 14.36 -54.65 -27.11
CA THR A 1039 13.88 -55.84 -27.83
C THR A 1039 12.48 -55.65 -28.43
N ALA A 1040 11.84 -54.51 -28.12
CA ALA A 1040 10.52 -54.14 -28.60
C ALA A 1040 10.40 -52.62 -28.77
N THR A 1041 9.49 -52.19 -29.65
CA THR A 1041 9.16 -50.76 -29.84
C THR A 1041 8.72 -50.14 -28.52
N THR A 1042 9.39 -49.07 -28.10
CA THR A 1042 9.20 -48.43 -26.79
C THR A 1042 8.99 -46.94 -26.98
N THR A 1043 8.02 -46.36 -26.25
CA THR A 1043 7.77 -44.91 -26.24
C THR A 1043 8.47 -44.28 -25.05
N TYR A 1044 9.26 -43.24 -25.31
CA TYR A 1044 9.84 -42.33 -24.33
C TYR A 1044 9.13 -40.98 -24.41
N TYR A 1045 9.42 -40.09 -23.46
CA TYR A 1045 8.87 -38.74 -23.44
C TYR A 1045 9.98 -37.73 -23.19
N VAL A 1046 9.87 -36.53 -23.74
CA VAL A 1046 10.86 -35.46 -23.55
C VAL A 1046 10.16 -34.14 -23.29
N ALA A 1047 10.67 -33.39 -22.32
CA ALA A 1047 10.25 -32.01 -22.03
C ALA A 1047 11.47 -31.08 -22.07
N VAL A 1048 11.23 -29.78 -22.20
CA VAL A 1048 12.27 -28.79 -21.93
C VAL A 1048 12.57 -28.81 -20.43
N SER A 1049 13.86 -28.82 -20.08
CA SER A 1049 14.34 -29.00 -18.72
C SER A 1049 13.90 -27.84 -17.80
N PRO A 1050 13.54 -28.13 -16.52
CA PRO A 1050 13.30 -27.12 -15.50
C PRO A 1050 14.50 -26.18 -15.25
N ALA A 1051 15.70 -26.58 -15.68
CA ALA A 1051 16.92 -25.78 -15.52
C ALA A 1051 17.00 -24.58 -16.50
N VAL A 1052 16.09 -24.49 -17.48
CA VAL A 1052 16.06 -23.44 -18.51
C VAL A 1052 14.76 -22.61 -18.49
N GLY A 1053 13.69 -23.15 -17.90
CA GLY A 1053 12.37 -22.53 -17.75
C GLY A 1053 11.46 -23.45 -16.91
N CYS A 1054 10.13 -23.27 -16.95
CA CYS A 1054 9.24 -24.27 -16.33
C CYS A 1054 9.13 -25.53 -17.19
N ALA A 1055 8.90 -26.67 -16.54
CA ALA A 1055 8.68 -27.93 -17.24
C ALA A 1055 7.39 -27.83 -18.09
N GLY A 1056 7.55 -27.68 -19.41
CA GLY A 1056 6.45 -27.82 -20.35
C GLY A 1056 5.94 -29.28 -20.40
N PRO A 1057 4.77 -29.54 -21.01
CA PRO A 1057 4.26 -30.89 -21.17
C PRO A 1057 5.27 -31.75 -21.94
N SER A 1058 5.54 -32.96 -21.44
CA SER A 1058 6.43 -33.89 -22.12
C SER A 1058 5.75 -34.43 -23.38
N VAL A 1059 6.46 -34.39 -24.51
CA VAL A 1059 5.97 -34.94 -25.78
C VAL A 1059 6.44 -36.39 -25.96
N PRO A 1060 5.59 -37.29 -26.48
CA PRO A 1060 5.98 -38.66 -26.76
C PRO A 1060 6.96 -38.74 -27.94
N VAL A 1061 7.85 -39.73 -27.88
CA VAL A 1061 8.83 -40.05 -28.92
C VAL A 1061 9.11 -41.55 -28.94
N THR A 1062 9.02 -42.15 -30.12
CA THR A 1062 8.98 -43.60 -30.29
C THR A 1062 10.31 -44.14 -30.80
N ALA A 1063 10.90 -45.06 -30.03
CA ALA A 1063 12.02 -45.88 -30.45
C ALA A 1063 11.50 -47.20 -31.05
N THR A 1064 11.49 -47.31 -32.37
CA THR A 1064 10.93 -48.47 -33.07
C THR A 1064 11.97 -49.57 -33.26
N ILE A 1065 11.65 -50.78 -32.78
CA ILE A 1065 12.42 -52.00 -33.07
C ILE A 1065 11.70 -52.77 -34.18
N ARG A 1066 12.30 -52.80 -35.37
CA ARG A 1066 11.82 -53.60 -36.48
C ARG A 1066 12.41 -55.01 -36.33
N PRO A 1067 11.58 -56.06 -36.17
CA PRO A 1067 12.08 -57.42 -36.02
C PRO A 1067 12.85 -57.84 -37.27
N LEU A 1068 13.99 -58.52 -37.07
CA LEU A 1068 14.74 -59.14 -38.16
C LEU A 1068 14.00 -60.39 -38.61
N ALA A 1069 13.79 -60.52 -39.93
CA ALA A 1069 13.34 -61.79 -40.48
C ALA A 1069 14.42 -62.87 -40.24
N PRO A 1070 14.04 -64.13 -39.96
CA PRO A 1070 14.99 -65.23 -39.88
C PRO A 1070 15.75 -65.38 -41.20
N ALA A 1071 17.02 -65.81 -41.13
CA ALA A 1071 17.81 -66.08 -42.32
C ALA A 1071 17.08 -67.10 -43.21
N PRO A 1072 16.85 -66.80 -44.51
CA PRO A 1072 16.20 -67.77 -45.37
C PRO A 1072 17.10 -68.99 -45.57
N VAL A 1073 16.47 -70.12 -45.90
CA VAL A 1073 17.16 -71.36 -46.26
C VAL A 1073 17.01 -71.56 -47.76
N ILE A 1074 18.09 -71.95 -48.44
CA ILE A 1074 18.06 -72.31 -49.86
C ILE A 1074 17.81 -73.81 -49.98
N THR A 1075 16.76 -74.18 -50.72
CA THR A 1075 16.57 -75.55 -51.21
C THR A 1075 16.89 -75.61 -52.69
N GLN A 1076 17.55 -76.68 -53.14
CA GLN A 1076 17.93 -76.87 -54.54
C GLN A 1076 17.13 -78.02 -55.16
N SER A 1077 16.73 -77.84 -56.41
CA SER A 1077 16.15 -78.91 -57.23
C SER A 1077 16.87 -78.97 -58.57
N ALA A 1078 17.41 -80.14 -58.90
CA ALA A 1078 18.04 -80.40 -60.18
C ALA A 1078 16.95 -80.72 -61.22
N LEU A 1079 16.88 -79.92 -62.27
CA LEU A 1079 15.94 -80.16 -63.37
C LEU A 1079 16.60 -81.04 -64.45
N PRO A 1080 15.83 -81.86 -65.21
CA PRO A 1080 16.35 -82.80 -66.20
C PRO A 1080 17.17 -82.18 -67.35
N SER A 1081 17.22 -80.85 -67.45
CA SER A 1081 17.94 -80.08 -68.48
C SER A 1081 19.33 -79.57 -68.05
N GLY A 1082 19.83 -79.94 -66.86
CA GLY A 1082 21.11 -79.44 -66.32
C GLY A 1082 21.02 -78.06 -65.65
N ILE A 1083 19.80 -77.53 -65.48
CA ILE A 1083 19.50 -76.32 -64.73
C ILE A 1083 19.32 -76.66 -63.24
N VAL A 1084 19.94 -75.89 -62.35
CA VAL A 1084 19.69 -76.00 -60.91
C VAL A 1084 18.79 -74.84 -60.47
N LEU A 1085 17.61 -75.15 -59.95
CA LEU A 1085 16.70 -74.15 -59.39
C LEU A 1085 16.91 -74.04 -57.89
N LEU A 1086 17.27 -72.83 -57.43
CA LEU A 1086 17.36 -72.48 -56.03
C LEU A 1086 16.05 -71.85 -55.59
N VAL A 1087 15.54 -72.25 -54.42
CA VAL A 1087 14.29 -71.75 -53.85
C VAL A 1087 14.59 -71.22 -52.44
N SER A 1088 14.26 -69.96 -52.20
CA SER A 1088 14.35 -69.34 -50.88
C SER A 1088 13.16 -69.78 -50.02
N SER A 1089 13.38 -70.04 -48.74
CA SER A 1089 12.31 -70.26 -47.78
C SER A 1089 11.55 -68.97 -47.42
N ALA A 1090 12.09 -67.79 -47.76
CA ALA A 1090 11.40 -66.52 -47.53
C ALA A 1090 10.43 -66.21 -48.67
N ALA A 1091 9.14 -66.08 -48.35
CA ALA A 1091 8.08 -65.88 -49.33
C ALA A 1091 8.18 -64.56 -50.10
N THR A 1092 8.72 -63.51 -49.48
CA THR A 1092 8.86 -62.16 -50.06
C THR A 1092 10.17 -61.49 -49.61
N GLY A 1093 10.56 -60.41 -50.32
CA GLY A 1093 11.72 -59.59 -49.97
C GLY A 1093 13.08 -60.21 -50.31
N ASN A 1094 13.14 -61.25 -51.14
CA ASN A 1094 14.40 -61.92 -51.44
C ASN A 1094 15.41 -61.00 -52.15
N GLN A 1095 16.68 -61.20 -51.88
CA GLN A 1095 17.79 -60.70 -52.69
C GLN A 1095 18.85 -61.81 -52.76
N TRP A 1096 19.10 -62.32 -53.97
CA TRP A 1096 20.08 -63.37 -54.21
C TRP A 1096 21.48 -62.80 -54.42
N TYR A 1097 22.49 -63.56 -54.01
CA TYR A 1097 23.91 -63.23 -54.12
C TYR A 1097 24.66 -64.38 -54.77
N PHE A 1098 25.65 -64.05 -55.59
CA PHE A 1098 26.61 -64.97 -56.20
C PHE A 1098 28.02 -64.61 -55.75
N ASN A 1099 28.71 -65.56 -55.11
CA ASN A 1099 30.05 -65.39 -54.53
C ASN A 1099 30.15 -64.12 -53.66
N GLY A 1100 29.14 -63.89 -52.83
CA GLY A 1100 29.07 -62.72 -51.93
C GLY A 1100 28.65 -61.40 -52.61
N THR A 1101 28.45 -61.36 -53.92
CA THR A 1101 28.02 -60.17 -54.67
C THR A 1101 26.53 -60.23 -54.98
N ALA A 1102 25.79 -59.14 -54.74
CA ALA A 1102 24.34 -59.09 -55.00
C ALA A 1102 24.05 -59.22 -56.51
N ILE A 1103 23.13 -60.10 -56.86
CA ILE A 1103 22.67 -60.28 -58.24
C ILE A 1103 21.52 -59.29 -58.48
N VAL A 1104 21.79 -58.26 -59.27
CA VAL A 1104 20.83 -57.17 -59.53
C VAL A 1104 19.53 -57.73 -60.13
N GLY A 1105 18.39 -57.35 -59.53
CA GLY A 1105 17.05 -57.76 -59.98
C GLY A 1105 16.64 -59.19 -59.59
N ALA A 1106 17.54 -59.98 -59.00
CA ALA A 1106 17.21 -61.32 -58.50
C ALA A 1106 16.53 -61.24 -57.12
N ILE A 1107 15.25 -60.85 -57.14
CA ILE A 1107 14.42 -60.66 -55.94
C ILE A 1107 13.25 -61.65 -55.82
N ALA A 1108 13.16 -62.56 -56.79
CA ALA A 1108 12.11 -63.58 -56.81
C ALA A 1108 12.35 -64.68 -55.75
N LEU A 1109 11.28 -65.41 -55.42
CA LEU A 1109 11.33 -66.58 -54.53
C LEU A 1109 12.33 -67.65 -55.00
N THR A 1110 12.59 -67.72 -56.30
CA THR A 1110 13.47 -68.71 -56.91
C THR A 1110 14.52 -68.05 -57.79
N TYR A 1111 15.69 -68.69 -57.92
CA TYR A 1111 16.77 -68.29 -58.82
C TYR A 1111 17.30 -69.49 -59.59
N ALA A 1112 17.32 -69.41 -60.92
CA ALA A 1112 17.75 -70.50 -61.78
C ALA A 1112 19.21 -70.32 -62.21
N VAL A 1113 20.02 -71.35 -61.97
CA VAL A 1113 21.42 -71.45 -62.42
C VAL A 1113 21.44 -72.31 -63.68
N THR A 1114 21.72 -71.69 -64.83
CA THR A 1114 21.46 -72.29 -66.14
C THR A 1114 22.70 -72.50 -67.00
N THR A 1115 23.86 -71.97 -66.59
CA THR A 1115 25.11 -72.06 -67.37
C THR A 1115 26.31 -72.41 -66.51
N ALA A 1116 27.34 -73.01 -67.11
CA ALA A 1116 28.58 -73.34 -66.41
C ALA A 1116 29.28 -72.10 -65.80
N ALA A 1117 29.16 -70.93 -66.42
CA ALA A 1117 29.71 -69.65 -65.94
C ALA A 1117 29.04 -69.14 -64.64
N GLN A 1118 27.90 -69.72 -64.26
CA GLN A 1118 27.18 -69.42 -63.02
C GLN A 1118 27.47 -70.45 -61.91
N SER A 1119 28.49 -71.31 -62.07
CA SER A 1119 28.94 -72.21 -61.01
C SER A 1119 29.66 -71.42 -59.91
N GLY A 1120 29.26 -71.60 -58.66
CA GLY A 1120 29.78 -70.86 -57.52
C GLY A 1120 28.85 -70.94 -56.30
N SER A 1121 29.11 -70.09 -55.32
CA SER A 1121 28.38 -70.06 -54.06
C SER A 1121 27.21 -69.09 -54.11
N TYR A 1122 26.01 -69.57 -53.78
CA TYR A 1122 24.81 -68.75 -53.72
C TYR A 1122 24.32 -68.58 -52.29
N THR A 1123 23.98 -67.35 -51.94
CA THR A 1123 23.29 -67.01 -50.68
C THR A 1123 22.07 -66.16 -51.00
N VAL A 1124 21.07 -66.17 -50.12
CA VAL A 1124 19.89 -65.30 -50.21
C VAL A 1124 19.62 -64.66 -48.87
N GLN A 1125 19.18 -63.40 -48.87
CA GLN A 1125 18.63 -62.75 -47.68
C GLN A 1125 17.22 -62.25 -47.98
N SER A 1126 16.41 -62.06 -46.93
CA SER A 1126 15.12 -61.40 -47.03
C SER A 1126 15.24 -59.97 -46.47
N ILE A 1127 14.75 -58.99 -47.22
CA ILE A 1127 14.68 -57.58 -46.84
C ILE A 1127 13.20 -57.20 -46.72
N VAL A 1128 12.72 -57.02 -45.49
CA VAL A 1128 11.32 -56.67 -45.21
C VAL A 1128 11.28 -55.38 -44.39
N GLY A 1129 10.53 -54.38 -44.84
CA GLY A 1129 10.39 -53.09 -44.15
C GLY A 1129 11.71 -52.33 -43.96
N GLY A 1130 12.69 -52.53 -44.86
CA GLY A 1130 14.03 -51.93 -44.80
C GLY A 1130 15.06 -52.72 -43.96
N CYS A 1131 14.67 -53.83 -43.32
CA CYS A 1131 15.56 -54.66 -42.52
C CYS A 1131 15.96 -55.93 -43.25
N ALA A 1132 17.25 -56.11 -43.49
CA ALA A 1132 17.81 -57.32 -44.06
C ALA A 1132 18.01 -58.39 -42.97
N SER A 1133 17.55 -59.61 -43.22
CA SER A 1133 17.95 -60.79 -42.46
C SER A 1133 19.45 -61.05 -42.59
N ALA A 1134 19.99 -61.94 -41.77
CA ALA A 1134 21.28 -62.56 -42.10
C ALA A 1134 21.17 -63.31 -43.45
N LEU A 1135 22.31 -63.44 -44.15
CA LEU A 1135 22.41 -64.26 -45.36
C LEU A 1135 22.15 -65.73 -44.99
N SER A 1136 21.51 -66.46 -45.91
CA SER A 1136 21.40 -67.92 -45.83
C SER A 1136 22.77 -68.57 -45.70
N THR A 1137 22.80 -69.82 -45.25
CA THR A 1137 23.98 -70.65 -45.45
C THR A 1137 24.31 -70.73 -46.96
N PRO A 1138 25.59 -70.60 -47.36
CA PRO A 1138 25.95 -70.64 -48.78
C PRO A 1138 25.73 -72.03 -49.39
N VAL A 1139 25.12 -72.07 -50.57
CA VAL A 1139 24.93 -73.30 -51.36
C VAL A 1139 25.83 -73.24 -52.59
N ALA A 1140 26.79 -74.16 -52.66
CA ALA A 1140 27.72 -74.26 -53.79
C ALA A 1140 27.11 -75.08 -54.94
N ILE A 1141 27.01 -74.48 -56.12
CA ILE A 1141 26.48 -75.09 -57.33
C ILE A 1141 27.59 -75.27 -58.36
N LEU A 1142 27.68 -76.47 -58.94
CA LEU A 1142 28.60 -76.80 -60.03
C LEU A 1142 27.80 -77.36 -61.22
N VAL A 1143 27.90 -76.72 -62.38
CA VAL A 1143 27.22 -77.15 -63.63
C VAL A 1143 28.28 -77.60 -64.65
N THR A 1144 28.24 -78.87 -65.09
CA THR A 1144 29.33 -79.55 -65.83
C THR A 1144 29.06 -79.86 -67.32
N GLY A 1145 28.34 -79.01 -68.07
CA GLY A 1145 28.04 -79.25 -69.50
C GLY A 1145 28.38 -78.09 -70.44
N THR A 1146 29.09 -78.38 -71.54
CA THR A 1146 29.42 -77.44 -72.64
C THR A 1146 28.35 -77.40 -73.72
N ALA A 1147 28.07 -76.20 -74.23
CA ALA A 1147 27.01 -75.89 -75.19
C ALA A 1147 27.34 -76.26 -76.64
N ALA A 1148 26.34 -76.80 -77.36
CA ALA A 1148 26.21 -76.67 -78.81
C ALA A 1148 24.71 -76.60 -79.20
N GLU A 1149 24.38 -75.51 -79.89
CA GLU A 1149 23.18 -75.08 -80.62
C GLU A 1149 22.11 -76.12 -81.02
N LEU A 1150 20.83 -75.76 -80.80
CA LEU A 1150 19.69 -76.18 -81.63
C LEU A 1150 18.62 -75.08 -81.61
N ALA A 1151 18.40 -74.45 -82.77
CA ALA A 1151 17.36 -73.47 -83.00
C ALA A 1151 15.97 -74.05 -82.69
N VAL A 1152 15.21 -73.38 -81.81
CA VAL A 1152 13.81 -73.74 -81.53
C VAL A 1152 12.92 -72.63 -82.06
N ALA A 1153 12.15 -72.97 -83.08
CA ALA A 1153 11.08 -72.13 -83.63
C ALA A 1153 10.09 -71.73 -82.52
N THR A 1154 9.88 -70.42 -82.37
CA THR A 1154 8.99 -69.81 -81.37
C THR A 1154 7.55 -69.82 -81.87
N TRP A 1155 6.75 -70.79 -81.44
CA TRP A 1155 5.29 -70.72 -81.60
C TRP A 1155 4.68 -69.77 -80.56
N LEU A 1156 3.64 -69.00 -80.90
CA LEU A 1156 3.01 -68.03 -80.00
C LEU A 1156 1.56 -68.41 -79.66
N LEU A 1157 1.15 -68.09 -78.42
CA LEU A 1157 -0.24 -68.12 -77.94
C LEU A 1157 -0.72 -66.68 -77.78
N TRP A 1158 -1.79 -66.30 -78.49
CA TRP A 1158 -2.33 -64.95 -78.44
C TRP A 1158 -3.86 -64.91 -78.60
N PRO A 1159 -4.60 -64.10 -77.83
CA PRO A 1159 -4.12 -63.34 -76.66
C PRO A 1159 -3.78 -64.27 -75.49
N ASN A 1160 -2.90 -63.84 -74.58
CA ASN A 1160 -2.62 -64.54 -73.32
C ASN A 1160 -2.23 -63.50 -72.25
N PRO A 1161 -3.14 -63.14 -71.32
CA PRO A 1161 -4.37 -63.85 -70.96
C PRO A 1161 -5.47 -63.87 -72.02
N ALA A 1162 -6.32 -64.89 -72.01
CA ALA A 1162 -7.44 -65.08 -72.96
C ALA A 1162 -8.77 -65.28 -72.23
N GLN A 1163 -9.86 -64.67 -72.73
CA GLN A 1163 -11.18 -64.76 -72.08
C GLN A 1163 -12.11 -65.82 -72.72
N GLN A 1164 -12.13 -65.91 -74.05
CA GLN A 1164 -13.06 -66.81 -74.76
C GLN A 1164 -12.38 -67.71 -75.79
N THR A 1165 -11.38 -67.20 -76.50
CA THR A 1165 -10.57 -68.01 -77.42
C THR A 1165 -9.12 -67.61 -77.35
N VAL A 1166 -8.23 -68.55 -77.68
CA VAL A 1166 -6.80 -68.29 -77.89
C VAL A 1166 -6.39 -68.84 -79.24
N GLN A 1167 -5.55 -68.09 -79.95
CA GLN A 1167 -4.93 -68.51 -81.19
C GLN A 1167 -3.52 -69.00 -80.93
N LEU A 1168 -3.16 -70.10 -81.57
CA LEU A 1168 -1.81 -70.59 -81.64
C LEU A 1168 -1.30 -70.46 -83.07
N SER A 1169 -0.09 -69.92 -83.25
CA SER A 1169 0.57 -69.80 -84.56
C SER A 1169 2.05 -70.18 -84.49
N GLY A 1170 2.56 -70.75 -85.59
CA GLY A 1170 3.97 -71.12 -85.74
C GLY A 1170 4.35 -72.48 -85.16
N ALA A 1171 3.39 -73.35 -84.85
CA ALA A 1171 3.65 -74.74 -84.50
C ALA A 1171 3.76 -75.64 -85.76
N PRO A 1172 4.30 -76.87 -85.66
CA PRO A 1172 4.38 -77.75 -86.81
C PRO A 1172 2.99 -78.17 -87.31
N ALA A 1173 2.76 -78.12 -88.63
CA ALA A 1173 1.47 -78.44 -89.24
C ALA A 1173 0.97 -79.84 -88.89
N ARG A 1174 -0.36 -79.99 -88.72
CA ARG A 1174 -1.04 -81.24 -88.36
C ARG A 1174 -0.57 -81.92 -87.06
N THR A 1175 -0.04 -81.16 -86.10
CA THR A 1175 0.38 -81.71 -84.79
C THR A 1175 -0.75 -81.66 -83.79
N GLU A 1176 -0.86 -82.72 -82.97
CA GLU A 1176 -1.81 -82.80 -81.87
C GLU A 1176 -1.35 -81.91 -80.70
N LEU A 1177 -2.29 -81.12 -80.19
CA LEU A 1177 -2.12 -80.19 -79.09
C LEU A 1177 -3.10 -80.54 -77.97
N GLU A 1178 -2.61 -80.43 -76.74
CA GLU A 1178 -3.34 -80.79 -75.53
C GLU A 1178 -3.21 -79.68 -74.49
N MET A 1179 -4.31 -79.34 -73.83
CA MET A 1179 -4.38 -78.31 -72.79
C MET A 1179 -4.79 -78.94 -71.47
N PHE A 1180 -3.99 -78.70 -70.43
CA PHE A 1180 -4.15 -79.25 -69.10
C PHE A 1180 -4.43 -78.13 -68.08
N ASP A 1181 -5.28 -78.41 -67.09
CA ASP A 1181 -5.47 -77.53 -65.94
C ASP A 1181 -4.29 -77.61 -64.95
N ALA A 1182 -4.32 -76.77 -63.91
CA ALA A 1182 -3.27 -76.71 -62.89
C ALA A 1182 -3.08 -78.02 -62.09
N THR A 1183 -4.02 -78.97 -62.16
CA THR A 1183 -3.90 -80.30 -61.53
C THR A 1183 -3.33 -81.35 -62.49
N GLY A 1184 -3.07 -80.98 -63.75
CA GLY A 1184 -2.54 -81.87 -64.78
C GLY A 1184 -3.60 -82.67 -65.52
N ARG A 1185 -4.90 -82.36 -65.35
CA ARG A 1185 -5.99 -83.02 -66.07
C ARG A 1185 -6.16 -82.39 -67.46
N LEU A 1186 -6.27 -83.22 -68.50
CA LEU A 1186 -6.54 -82.76 -69.87
C LEU A 1186 -7.95 -82.16 -69.95
N VAL A 1187 -8.04 -80.90 -70.37
CA VAL A 1187 -9.30 -80.14 -70.47
C VAL A 1187 -9.73 -79.83 -71.91
N ARG A 1188 -8.78 -79.71 -72.84
CA ARG A 1188 -9.05 -79.54 -74.28
C ARG A 1188 -7.94 -80.19 -75.11
N ALA A 1189 -8.25 -80.63 -76.32
CA ALA A 1189 -7.26 -81.04 -77.31
C ALA A 1189 -7.72 -80.58 -78.70
N ALA A 1190 -6.78 -80.29 -79.59
CA ALA A 1190 -7.03 -79.92 -80.98
C ALA A 1190 -5.82 -80.27 -81.85
N GLN A 1191 -5.96 -80.12 -83.16
CA GLN A 1191 -4.87 -80.33 -84.11
C GLN A 1191 -4.65 -79.07 -84.92
N THR A 1192 -3.39 -78.70 -85.12
CA THR A 1192 -3.06 -77.54 -85.98
C THR A 1192 -3.39 -77.83 -87.43
N ASP A 1193 -3.82 -76.81 -88.15
CA ASP A 1193 -4.07 -76.88 -89.58
C ASP A 1193 -2.77 -77.09 -90.39
N ALA A 1194 -2.89 -77.09 -91.72
CA ALA A 1194 -1.76 -77.26 -92.64
C ALA A 1194 -0.73 -76.10 -92.59
N ALA A 1195 -1.08 -74.96 -91.97
CA ALA A 1195 -0.22 -73.81 -91.78
C ALA A 1195 0.38 -73.73 -90.35
N GLY A 1196 0.07 -74.69 -89.48
CA GLY A 1196 0.60 -74.72 -88.12
C GLY A 1196 -0.14 -73.81 -87.12
N ALA A 1197 -1.38 -73.43 -87.45
CA ALA A 1197 -2.24 -72.61 -86.60
C ALA A 1197 -3.45 -73.39 -86.08
N VAL A 1198 -3.97 -72.99 -84.91
CA VAL A 1198 -5.25 -73.49 -84.36
C VAL A 1198 -5.88 -72.48 -83.41
N GLN A 1199 -7.21 -72.35 -83.48
CA GLN A 1199 -7.98 -71.58 -82.50
C GLN A 1199 -8.63 -72.53 -81.49
N LEU A 1200 -8.37 -72.30 -80.21
CA LEU A 1200 -9.00 -73.05 -79.12
C LEU A 1200 -10.13 -72.22 -78.50
N ASN A 1201 -11.30 -72.84 -78.34
CA ASN A 1201 -12.40 -72.27 -77.59
C ASN A 1201 -12.27 -72.59 -76.09
N LEU A 1202 -12.24 -71.54 -75.28
CA LEU A 1202 -12.02 -71.57 -73.84
C LEU A 1202 -13.33 -71.37 -73.06
N ALA A 1203 -14.46 -71.16 -73.75
CA ALA A 1203 -15.75 -70.99 -73.11
C ALA A 1203 -16.10 -72.17 -72.18
N GLY A 1204 -16.55 -71.84 -70.97
CA GLY A 1204 -16.91 -72.80 -69.92
C GLY A 1204 -15.74 -73.35 -69.11
N LEU A 1205 -14.49 -72.92 -69.36
CA LEU A 1205 -13.37 -73.23 -68.47
C LEU A 1205 -13.33 -72.25 -67.28
N PRO A 1206 -13.02 -72.71 -66.05
CA PRO A 1206 -12.79 -71.82 -64.92
C PRO A 1206 -11.65 -70.83 -65.18
N ARG A 1207 -11.73 -69.66 -64.53
CA ARG A 1207 -10.61 -68.70 -64.50
C ARG A 1207 -9.40 -69.35 -63.84
N GLY A 1208 -8.24 -69.31 -64.49
CA GLY A 1208 -7.06 -69.96 -63.94
C GLY A 1208 -5.90 -70.16 -64.91
N LEU A 1209 -4.86 -70.83 -64.41
CA LEU A 1209 -3.65 -71.14 -65.14
C LEU A 1209 -3.73 -72.51 -65.80
N TYR A 1210 -3.40 -72.57 -67.09
CA TYR A 1210 -3.40 -73.78 -67.89
C TYR A 1210 -2.06 -73.98 -68.60
N VAL A 1211 -1.77 -75.23 -68.95
CA VAL A 1211 -0.57 -75.62 -69.68
C VAL A 1211 -0.97 -76.22 -71.02
N VAL A 1212 -0.44 -75.68 -72.11
CA VAL A 1212 -0.63 -76.16 -73.47
C VAL A 1212 0.61 -76.92 -73.92
N ARG A 1213 0.42 -78.15 -74.37
CA ARG A 1213 1.44 -79.10 -74.83
C ARG A 1213 1.36 -79.29 -76.34
N ILE A 1214 2.52 -79.19 -77.00
CA ILE A 1214 2.72 -79.62 -78.40
C ILE A 1214 4.00 -80.45 -78.44
N GLY A 1215 3.89 -81.74 -78.75
CA GLY A 1215 5.00 -82.68 -78.67
C GLY A 1215 5.63 -82.69 -77.27
N ARG A 1216 6.93 -82.37 -77.15
CA ARG A 1216 7.66 -82.29 -75.86
C ARG A 1216 7.70 -80.87 -75.26
N GLN A 1217 7.08 -79.88 -75.90
CA GLN A 1217 7.12 -78.49 -75.43
C GLN A 1217 5.84 -78.07 -74.73
N LEU A 1218 5.98 -77.22 -73.72
CA LEU A 1218 4.88 -76.72 -72.88
C LEU A 1218 4.90 -75.20 -72.86
N LYS A 1219 3.73 -74.56 -72.99
CA LYS A 1219 3.54 -73.13 -72.70
C LYS A 1219 2.38 -72.89 -71.76
N ARG A 1220 2.49 -71.78 -71.05
CA ARG A 1220 1.51 -71.33 -70.06
C ARG A 1220 0.44 -70.46 -70.72
N LEU A 1221 -0.83 -70.70 -70.40
CA LEU A 1221 -1.97 -69.88 -70.82
C LEU A 1221 -2.78 -69.48 -69.59
N VAL A 1222 -3.09 -68.19 -69.47
CA VAL A 1222 -3.97 -67.65 -68.43
C VAL A 1222 -5.37 -67.47 -69.02
N VAL A 1223 -6.38 -68.05 -68.39
CA VAL A 1223 -7.80 -67.86 -68.74
C VAL A 1223 -8.44 -66.91 -67.73
N GLU A 1224 -8.98 -65.79 -68.23
CA GLU A 1224 -9.60 -64.71 -67.44
C GLU A 1224 -11.12 -64.71 -67.44
#